data_AF-A0A0F9QCX6-F1
#
_entry.id   AF-A0A0F9QCX6-F1
#
_cell.length_a   1.000
_cell.length_b   1.000
_cell.length_c   1.000
_cell.angle_alpha   90.00
_cell.angle_beta   90.00
_cell.angle_gamma   90.00
#
_symmetry.space_group_name_H-M   'P 1'
#
loop_
_entity.id
_entity.type
_entity.pdbx_description
1 polymer ?
#
loop_
_entity_poly.entity_id
_entity_poly.type
_entity_poly.pdbx_seq_one_letter_code
_entity_poly.pdbx_strand_id
1 'polypeptide(L)'
;MTKKSCEKHKIFNYYCDDCQEINRKYEIKQKVKRLERGDFEILDADRAPPRRKFPQLDIFRGKQKIGKYLKYIIPVIIIVVVILSIVWFWPAWMGPIRLNAQLYDSKVNYINTKVNFYEFYFLNFWSINFFFNKTALMGAIIGCIIMSLPPNQNFLAIIGTKLRFGKPSRLKSLIFWWTAGFVLFYLIGMILDFDGSFSWMMYLIELGEYETAPLMIFFDAFDVLSNQTNIDIQFIFVYARVYLPLIYYVFAICGFRIILNIVSNYYLRRNDYKILTNALLLSGLIFGALFFSLPTFPLNGIHLIQMWSLLLAFFILIGASIPAYIVGRKVIARNPKKNIFLRKQQIRIGVLVGGLVILILIPVMISIGPMITISNTAVYSEYEWDRKINREIMWTRASAGLDMFEERPISNFTLSSSPENDTQMINQIRQFDQYFAVQSLAAKIGTTYEGLADSDIVYLNGTEYWVAPKTIRLSQFSDDPVATNTELYDHVEGFLAMDTSTGELVNVTSIFNIAEDYPIFFGESESERFLESQGFLPGLGAYDNNILLGTEWAGEIENNNYVYEAAPDGSLVGLEDFWFNIGLGLGFGYVFEGGAHQYLINRNVKNRVQSILLPQLTIDNDPYLVFDSQNGKMYYVVSIYTSIDIGSYSKSPLLRFLGVSVVDVINGELTFYKNPALIESEADPMYDVWKYYLNRYDWGEVPSWLKNQLRYPEDLFEAQLRANYVYHVEELKTWKRGDDFHERPENGDLFYIETDLGNGIEFVGLDLVEYRGTEARTLAGMYVVRHGDNFGEALFYHTRNATENLIGPKTARDTYQTEATQEISLIANARMGNTLLYPLGGSVYYYIPTYSTVGGLQQLKLAGFVEAFTRQVGYGSDADEAYDALGNFGPRTFTLTSDAGNPDIDGLFKLNWTQSKFAETYTVYRNDTLLAGDLPDSQTTYTVSGIDTGSYEFYITASNEFGNTTTNRITIEVKRFAIYYQFDIDNIITLPDDLASFRIQLENFNETIDAEGYNVKVNLSLFRVGGGNFSILVPPSTIIENSSFIYGAYSGMHFTLVNTTLFSGEGIILNGFVNSTRTDIIIRYRWTLIVNDIIIYTSEERFITVT
;
A
#
# COMPACT_ATOMS: atom_id res chain seq x y z
N MET A 1 31.46 81.59 8.36
CA MET A 1 31.57 83.07 8.47
C MET A 1 30.88 83.49 9.75
N THR A 2 31.55 84.23 10.62
CA THR A 2 30.97 84.74 11.88
C THR A 2 29.99 85.87 11.56
N LYS A 3 28.71 85.69 11.93
CA LYS A 3 27.64 86.69 11.75
C LYS A 3 27.86 87.88 12.68
N LYS A 4 27.79 89.10 12.16
CA LYS A 4 27.91 90.34 12.94
C LYS A 4 26.58 90.74 13.57
N SER A 5 26.59 91.20 14.82
CA SER A 5 25.41 91.70 15.53
C SER A 5 25.35 93.23 15.54
N CYS A 6 24.17 93.78 15.83
CA CYS A 6 23.98 95.22 16.03
C CYS A 6 24.41 95.65 17.43
N GLU A 7 24.56 96.96 17.66
CA GLU A 7 25.05 97.49 18.95
C GLU A 7 24.15 97.15 20.15
N LYS A 8 22.87 96.86 19.91
CA LYS A 8 21.93 96.41 20.95
C LYS A 8 22.14 94.94 21.38
N HIS A 9 22.89 94.16 20.60
CA HIS A 9 23.09 92.73 20.85
C HIS A 9 24.58 92.36 20.85
N LYS A 10 25.06 91.80 21.97
CA LYS A 10 26.46 91.32 22.07
C LYS A 10 26.78 90.14 21.13
N ILE A 11 25.77 89.38 20.73
CA ILE A 11 25.88 88.22 19.83
C ILE A 11 24.73 88.28 18.81
N PHE A 12 24.92 87.76 17.60
CA PHE A 12 23.93 87.86 16.53
C PHE A 12 22.59 87.25 16.93
N ASN A 13 21.54 88.08 16.96
CA ASN A 13 20.17 87.65 17.21
C ASN A 13 19.44 87.46 15.88
N TYR A 14 18.93 86.25 15.64
CA TYR A 14 18.26 85.88 14.40
C TYR A 14 16.92 86.61 14.21
N TYR A 15 16.28 87.07 15.29
CA TYR A 15 14.97 87.73 15.22
C TYR A 15 15.06 89.27 15.33
N CYS A 16 16.26 89.84 15.25
CA CYS A 16 16.48 91.29 15.25
C CYS A 16 16.78 91.78 13.83
N ASP A 17 15.91 92.63 13.30
CA ASP A 17 16.04 93.16 11.93
C ASP A 17 17.34 93.94 11.73
N ASP A 18 17.77 94.73 12.73
CA ASP A 18 19.05 95.47 12.67
C ASP A 18 20.26 94.52 12.56
N CYS A 19 20.23 93.38 13.25
CA CYS A 19 21.29 92.36 13.14
C CYS A 19 21.30 91.73 11.75
N GLN A 20 20.10 91.40 11.23
CA GLN A 20 19.96 90.80 9.90
C GLN A 20 20.45 91.76 8.80
N GLU A 21 20.13 93.04 8.90
CA GLU A 21 20.50 94.04 7.91
C GLU A 21 22.01 94.30 7.86
N ILE A 22 22.69 94.33 9.02
CA ILE A 22 24.15 94.43 9.11
C ILE A 22 24.83 93.25 8.42
N ASN A 23 24.33 92.03 8.60
CA ASN A 23 24.89 90.87 7.90
C ASN A 23 24.59 90.87 6.41
N ARG A 24 23.41 91.32 6.00
CA ARG A 24 23.08 91.47 4.57
C ARG A 24 24.03 92.46 3.88
N LYS A 25 24.29 93.61 4.52
CA LYS A 25 25.28 94.60 4.03
C LYS A 25 26.70 94.04 4.01
N TYR A 26 27.08 93.25 5.03
CA TYR A 26 28.39 92.59 5.07
C TYR A 26 28.57 91.54 3.97
N GLU A 27 27.55 90.71 3.72
CA GLU A 27 27.55 89.70 2.65
C GLU A 27 27.59 90.33 1.26
N ILE A 28 26.84 91.43 1.04
CA ILE A 28 26.90 92.19 -0.21
C ILE A 28 28.31 92.77 -0.39
N LYS A 29 28.92 93.33 0.66
CA LYS A 29 30.29 93.87 0.60
C LYS A 29 31.33 92.77 0.32
N GLN A 30 31.11 91.55 0.80
CA GLN A 30 31.95 90.38 0.48
C GLN A 30 31.74 89.88 -0.95
N LYS A 31 30.50 89.89 -1.46
CA LYS A 31 30.20 89.56 -2.86
C LYS A 31 30.79 90.58 -3.83
N VAL A 32 30.70 91.88 -3.53
CA VAL A 32 31.35 92.94 -4.31
C VAL A 32 32.87 92.76 -4.30
N LYS A 33 33.49 92.48 -3.14
CA LYS A 33 34.92 92.16 -3.06
C LYS A 33 35.36 90.90 -3.81
N ARG A 34 34.46 89.93 -4.03
CA ARG A 34 34.73 88.74 -4.87
C ARG A 34 34.58 89.04 -6.36
N LEU A 35 33.61 89.88 -6.72
CA LEU A 35 33.42 90.35 -8.08
C LEU A 35 34.57 91.26 -8.55
N GLU A 36 35.10 92.12 -7.66
CA GLU A 36 36.32 92.92 -7.90
C GLU A 36 37.59 92.06 -8.06
N ARG A 37 37.58 90.79 -7.60
CA ARG A 37 38.67 89.83 -7.78
C ARG A 37 38.53 88.93 -9.02
N GLY A 38 37.45 89.08 -9.80
CA GLY A 38 37.28 88.39 -11.07
C GLY A 38 36.76 86.95 -10.99
N ASP A 39 36.19 86.51 -9.86
CA ASP A 39 35.59 85.18 -9.74
C ASP A 39 34.12 85.19 -10.25
N PHE A 40 33.89 84.69 -11.47
CA PHE A 40 32.55 84.51 -12.04
C PHE A 40 32.04 83.07 -11.86
N GLU A 41 30.85 82.89 -11.29
CA GLU A 41 30.16 81.59 -11.25
C GLU A 41 29.40 81.35 -12.57
N ILE A 42 29.77 80.30 -13.30
CA ILE A 42 29.09 79.84 -14.52
C ILE A 42 27.82 79.06 -14.13
N LEU A 43 26.68 79.47 -14.71
CA LEU A 43 25.41 78.77 -14.65
C LEU A 43 25.42 77.58 -15.61
N ASP A 44 25.15 76.38 -15.10
CA ASP A 44 24.62 75.27 -15.90
C ASP A 44 23.62 74.47 -15.05
N ALA A 45 22.46 74.21 -15.67
CA ALA A 45 21.26 73.70 -15.05
C ALA A 45 21.28 72.18 -14.77
N ASP A 46 20.43 71.82 -13.81
CA ASP A 46 19.81 70.54 -13.51
C ASP A 46 20.70 69.39 -13.01
N ARG A 47 21.04 69.48 -11.71
CA ARG A 47 21.31 68.30 -10.87
C ARG A 47 20.15 68.05 -9.91
N ALA A 48 19.69 66.80 -9.96
CA ALA A 48 18.86 66.07 -9.00
C ALA A 48 19.21 66.39 -7.51
N PRO A 49 18.25 66.20 -6.58
CA PRO A 49 18.28 66.80 -5.24
C PRO A 49 19.51 66.37 -4.41
N PRO A 50 19.94 67.22 -3.46
CA PRO A 50 21.10 66.94 -2.64
C PRO A 50 20.84 65.69 -1.79
N ARG A 51 21.63 64.64 -2.02
CA ARG A 51 21.78 63.56 -1.04
C ARG A 51 22.14 64.21 0.29
N ARG A 52 21.30 64.01 1.31
CA ARG A 52 21.65 64.24 2.71
C ARG A 52 23.07 63.70 2.90
N LYS A 53 24.03 64.59 3.13
CA LYS A 53 25.24 64.21 3.83
C LYS A 53 24.76 63.84 5.23
N PHE A 54 24.60 62.55 5.48
CA PHE A 54 24.72 62.06 6.85
C PHE A 54 26.00 62.67 7.42
N PRO A 55 25.99 63.13 8.68
CA PRO A 55 27.22 63.55 9.32
C PRO A 55 28.23 62.43 9.09
N GLN A 56 29.38 62.77 8.51
CA GLN A 56 30.50 61.84 8.51
C GLN A 56 30.72 61.52 9.99
N LEU A 57 30.38 60.29 10.38
CA LEU A 57 30.98 59.68 11.55
C LEU A 57 32.47 59.66 11.25
N ASP A 58 33.15 60.73 11.69
CA ASP A 58 34.60 60.89 11.70
C ASP A 58 35.22 59.92 12.74
N ILE A 59 34.84 58.64 12.70
CA ILE A 59 35.37 57.60 13.59
C ILE A 59 36.68 57.01 13.04
N PHE A 60 37.05 57.29 11.78
CA PHE A 60 38.21 56.64 11.15
C PHE A 60 39.21 57.58 10.45
N ARG A 61 39.35 58.82 10.92
CA ARG A 61 40.55 59.64 10.62
C ARG A 61 41.41 59.78 11.86
N GLY A 62 42.18 58.73 12.14
CA GLY A 62 43.14 58.75 13.23
C GLY A 62 43.59 57.39 13.76
N LYS A 63 43.72 56.32 12.96
CA LYS A 63 44.42 55.10 13.41
C LYS A 63 45.18 54.41 12.28
N GLN A 64 46.45 54.78 12.11
CA GLN A 64 47.52 53.88 11.62
C GLN A 64 47.66 52.59 12.48
N LYS A 65 46.88 52.43 13.55
CA LYS A 65 46.89 51.27 14.45
C LYS A 65 45.90 50.15 14.08
N ILE A 66 44.84 50.38 13.29
CA ILE A 66 43.86 49.31 12.97
C ILE A 66 44.47 48.21 12.09
N GLY A 67 45.29 48.58 11.10
CA GLY A 67 46.07 47.60 10.32
C GLY A 67 47.14 46.87 11.15
N LYS A 68 47.56 47.44 12.29
CA LYS A 68 48.48 46.80 13.24
C LYS A 68 47.75 45.80 14.15
N TYR A 69 46.51 46.10 14.56
CA TYR A 69 45.66 45.17 15.32
C TYR A 69 45.08 44.05 14.46
N LEU A 70 44.69 44.30 13.20
CA LEU A 70 44.25 43.26 12.26
C LEU A 70 45.32 42.18 12.03
N LYS A 71 46.62 42.53 12.07
CA LYS A 71 47.73 41.57 11.99
C LYS A 71 47.82 40.61 13.18
N TYR A 72 47.27 40.96 14.35
CA TYR A 72 47.24 40.10 15.53
C TYR A 72 45.86 39.47 15.75
N ILE A 73 44.79 40.18 15.41
CA ILE A 73 43.41 39.71 15.51
C ILE A 73 43.15 38.55 14.53
N ILE A 74 43.64 38.62 13.28
CA ILE A 74 43.43 37.53 12.31
C ILE A 74 44.07 36.21 12.79
N PRO A 75 45.35 36.16 13.21
CA PRO A 75 45.94 34.96 13.79
C PRO A 75 45.20 34.48 15.05
N VAL A 76 44.78 35.38 15.93
CA VAL A 76 44.02 34.99 17.14
C VAL A 76 42.67 34.39 16.76
N ILE A 77 41.94 34.96 15.81
CA ILE A 77 40.69 34.39 15.29
C ILE A 77 40.96 33.03 14.66
N ILE A 78 42.01 32.88 13.85
CA ILE A 78 42.38 31.58 13.25
C ILE A 78 42.69 30.56 14.33
N ILE A 79 43.47 30.92 15.36
CA ILE A 79 43.78 30.04 16.49
C ILE A 79 42.50 29.66 17.24
N VAL A 80 41.61 30.60 17.52
CA VAL A 80 40.32 30.34 18.18
C VAL A 80 39.46 29.42 17.31
N VAL A 81 39.36 29.66 16.00
CA VAL A 81 38.61 28.81 15.08
C VAL A 81 39.22 27.41 15.02
N VAL A 82 40.54 27.28 14.93
CA VAL A 82 41.23 25.98 14.94
C VAL A 82 40.99 25.24 16.26
N ILE A 83 41.06 25.93 17.40
CA ILE A 83 40.77 25.34 18.71
C ILE A 83 39.31 24.90 18.78
N LEU A 84 38.35 25.74 18.38
CA LEU A 84 36.93 25.37 18.33
C LEU A 84 36.69 24.20 17.37
N SER A 85 37.39 24.16 16.24
CA SER A 85 37.31 23.05 15.29
C SER A 85 37.81 21.75 15.89
N ILE A 86 38.94 21.75 16.59
CA ILE A 86 39.55 20.55 17.18
C ILE A 86 38.81 20.09 18.43
N VAL A 87 38.39 21.01 19.29
CA VAL A 87 37.84 20.68 20.62
C VAL A 87 36.33 20.44 20.56
N TRP A 88 35.62 21.11 19.66
CA TRP A 88 34.16 21.05 19.60
C TRP A 88 33.62 20.51 18.27
N PHE A 89 33.84 21.21 17.16
CA PHE A 89 33.19 20.88 15.90
C PHE A 89 33.55 19.48 15.40
N TRP A 90 34.84 19.13 15.39
CA TRP A 90 35.31 17.84 14.89
C TRP A 90 34.82 16.67 15.75
N PRO A 91 35.02 16.65 17.08
CA PRO A 91 34.59 15.51 17.89
C PRO A 91 33.06 15.38 17.96
N ALA A 92 32.32 16.49 18.05
CA ALA A 92 30.85 16.47 18.04
C ALA A 92 30.27 15.94 16.72
N TRP A 93 30.95 16.19 15.59
CA TRP A 93 30.53 15.70 14.29
C TRP A 93 30.97 14.24 14.03
N MET A 94 32.20 13.89 14.38
CA MET A 94 32.75 12.55 14.14
C MET A 94 32.19 11.48 15.09
N GLY A 95 31.80 11.83 16.32
CA GLY A 95 31.24 10.90 17.30
C GLY A 95 30.07 10.08 16.74
N PRO A 96 28.96 10.70 16.31
CA PRO A 96 27.82 9.98 15.70
C PRO A 96 28.20 9.15 14.47
N ILE A 97 29.08 9.64 13.60
CA ILE A 97 29.51 8.92 12.38
C ILE A 97 30.29 7.66 12.75
N ARG A 98 31.20 7.78 13.72
CA ARG A 98 32.00 6.66 14.21
C ARG A 98 31.15 5.63 14.94
N LEU A 99 30.11 6.06 15.64
CA LEU A 99 29.19 5.16 16.32
C LEU A 99 28.36 4.36 15.31
N ASN A 100 27.81 5.03 14.30
CA ASN A 100 27.15 4.36 13.17
C ASN A 100 28.11 3.40 12.42
N ALA A 101 29.37 3.80 12.22
CA ALA A 101 30.34 2.92 11.59
C ALA A 101 30.59 1.64 12.41
N GLN A 102 30.71 1.75 13.75
CA GLN A 102 30.83 0.59 14.64
C GLN A 102 29.56 -0.29 14.62
N LEU A 103 28.38 0.34 14.59
CA LEU A 103 27.09 -0.35 14.51
C LEU A 103 27.07 -1.28 13.31
N TYR A 104 27.20 -0.72 12.09
CA TYR A 104 26.99 -1.52 10.90
C TYR A 104 28.13 -2.50 10.65
N ASP A 105 29.35 -2.19 11.10
CA ASP A 105 30.50 -3.10 11.04
C ASP A 105 30.28 -4.38 11.86
N SER A 106 29.48 -4.30 12.93
CA SER A 106 29.23 -5.40 13.88
C SER A 106 27.85 -6.05 13.77
N LYS A 107 26.82 -5.31 13.35
CA LYS A 107 25.42 -5.75 13.33
C LYS A 107 24.88 -6.11 11.96
N VAL A 108 25.59 -5.80 10.87
CA VAL A 108 25.18 -6.31 9.55
C VAL A 108 25.79 -7.69 9.34
N ASN A 109 24.94 -8.68 9.07
CA ASN A 109 25.41 -10.04 8.77
C ASN A 109 25.94 -10.09 7.32
N TYR A 110 27.22 -10.41 7.17
CA TYR A 110 27.89 -10.49 5.88
C TYR A 110 28.20 -11.94 5.51
N ILE A 111 27.77 -12.36 4.34
CA ILE A 111 28.09 -13.62 3.67
C ILE A 111 29.40 -13.51 2.85
N ASN A 112 29.62 -12.41 2.14
CA ASN A 112 30.66 -12.18 1.13
C ASN A 112 31.33 -10.80 1.22
N THR A 113 30.56 -9.69 1.33
CA THR A 113 31.11 -8.33 1.19
C THR A 113 30.74 -7.43 2.36
N LYS A 114 31.77 -6.89 3.04
CA LYS A 114 31.57 -5.96 4.15
C LYS A 114 31.05 -4.61 3.65
N VAL A 115 29.95 -4.13 4.24
CA VAL A 115 29.44 -2.77 4.01
C VAL A 115 30.37 -1.79 4.73
N ASN A 116 30.87 -0.79 3.99
CA ASN A 116 31.69 0.26 4.57
C ASN A 116 30.80 1.47 4.83
N PHE A 117 30.32 1.62 6.07
CA PHE A 117 29.45 2.75 6.42
C PHE A 117 30.11 4.10 6.14
N TYR A 118 31.41 4.25 6.35
CA TYR A 118 32.09 5.50 6.00
C TYR A 118 31.93 5.79 4.51
N GLU A 119 32.13 4.80 3.64
CA GLU A 119 31.94 4.97 2.20
C GLU A 119 30.51 5.41 1.87
N PHE A 120 29.48 4.78 2.45
CA PHE A 120 28.08 5.12 2.21
C PHE A 120 27.69 6.48 2.77
N TYR A 121 28.01 6.73 4.05
CA TYR A 121 27.79 8.01 4.70
C TYR A 121 28.50 9.10 3.92
N PHE A 122 29.77 8.89 3.55
CA PHE A 122 30.48 9.83 2.71
C PHE A 122 29.76 9.98 1.38
N LEU A 123 29.42 8.94 0.62
CA LEU A 123 28.71 9.09 -0.67
C LEU A 123 27.41 9.91 -0.53
N ASN A 124 26.60 9.62 0.49
CA ASN A 124 25.37 10.36 0.84
C ASN A 124 25.64 11.77 1.38
N PHE A 125 26.83 12.03 1.91
CA PHE A 125 27.22 13.33 2.46
C PHE A 125 27.96 14.22 1.45
N TRP A 126 28.81 13.63 0.60
CA TRP A 126 29.44 14.25 -0.57
C TRP A 126 28.39 14.74 -1.55
N SER A 127 27.25 14.05 -1.60
CA SER A 127 26.10 14.44 -2.42
C SER A 127 25.34 15.67 -1.91
N ILE A 128 25.44 16.04 -0.62
CA ILE A 128 24.53 17.03 -0.03
C ILE A 128 25.23 18.14 0.79
N ASN A 129 26.33 17.89 1.53
CA ASN A 129 26.64 18.72 2.72
C ASN A 129 28.11 19.11 3.03
N PHE A 130 29.13 18.96 2.16
CA PHE A 130 30.55 19.19 2.56
C PHE A 130 31.42 20.27 1.88
N PHE A 131 32.35 20.84 2.68
CA PHE A 131 33.35 21.87 2.36
C PHE A 131 34.63 21.39 1.63
N PHE A 132 34.82 20.08 1.40
CA PHE A 132 35.86 19.54 0.50
C PHE A 132 35.24 18.48 -0.43
N ASN A 133 34.57 18.92 -1.49
CA ASN A 133 33.82 18.13 -2.45
C ASN A 133 34.58 18.13 -3.81
N LYS A 134 34.83 16.95 -4.41
CA LYS A 134 35.48 16.80 -5.74
C LYS A 134 34.67 17.56 -6.81
N THR A 135 33.34 17.56 -6.68
CA THR A 135 32.41 18.30 -7.52
C THR A 135 32.55 19.81 -7.34
N ALA A 136 32.62 20.30 -6.10
CA ALA A 136 32.88 21.71 -5.82
C ALA A 136 34.28 22.16 -6.29
N LEU A 137 35.29 21.29 -6.16
CA LEU A 137 36.64 21.51 -6.69
C LEU A 137 36.63 21.63 -8.21
N MET A 138 35.91 20.75 -8.90
CA MET A 138 35.72 20.83 -10.35
C MET A 138 35.03 22.14 -10.75
N GLY A 139 33.96 22.53 -10.04
CA GLY A 139 33.32 23.83 -10.20
C GLY A 139 34.29 25.00 -10.00
N ALA A 140 35.11 24.95 -8.95
CA ALA A 140 36.15 25.95 -8.67
C ALA A 140 37.14 26.09 -9.82
N ILE A 141 37.67 24.96 -10.31
CA ILE A 141 38.63 24.91 -11.42
C ILE A 141 38.01 25.48 -12.70
N ILE A 142 36.80 25.01 -13.08
CA ILE A 142 36.07 25.50 -14.26
C ILE A 142 35.84 27.01 -14.16
N GLY A 143 35.36 27.48 -13.01
CA GLY A 143 35.12 28.90 -12.73
C GLY A 143 36.37 29.75 -12.87
N CYS A 144 37.47 29.32 -12.25
CA CYS A 144 38.77 29.98 -12.31
C CYS A 144 39.32 30.05 -13.75
N ILE A 145 39.24 28.95 -14.51
CA ILE A 145 39.70 28.89 -15.90
C ILE A 145 38.90 29.88 -16.76
N ILE A 146 37.57 29.84 -16.70
CA ILE A 146 36.70 30.72 -17.49
C ILE A 146 36.96 32.19 -17.15
N MET A 147 37.14 32.54 -15.87
CA MET A 147 37.43 33.92 -15.48
C MET A 147 38.86 34.38 -15.81
N SER A 148 39.77 33.46 -16.09
CA SER A 148 41.18 33.71 -16.39
C SER A 148 41.50 33.89 -17.88
N LEU A 149 40.58 33.56 -18.80
CA LEU A 149 40.86 33.55 -20.25
C LEU A 149 40.12 34.63 -21.05
N PRO A 150 40.65 35.86 -21.23
CA PRO A 150 41.70 36.51 -20.45
C PRO A 150 41.20 37.01 -19.07
N PRO A 151 42.10 37.35 -18.11
CA PRO A 151 41.70 37.62 -16.73
C PRO A 151 40.67 38.75 -16.61
N ASN A 152 39.50 38.44 -16.03
CA ASN A 152 38.43 39.42 -15.88
C ASN A 152 38.80 40.48 -14.83
N GLN A 153 38.91 41.73 -15.26
CA GLN A 153 39.24 42.88 -14.39
C GLN A 153 38.01 43.65 -13.92
N ASN A 154 36.84 43.36 -14.50
CA ASN A 154 35.66 44.22 -14.39
C ASN A 154 35.00 44.11 -13.01
N PHE A 155 34.95 42.91 -12.42
CA PHE A 155 34.43 42.70 -11.06
C PHE A 155 35.17 43.57 -10.03
N LEU A 156 36.49 43.41 -9.97
CA LEU A 156 37.35 44.19 -9.08
C LEU A 156 37.37 45.68 -9.42
N ALA A 157 37.21 46.05 -10.70
CA ALA A 157 37.09 47.46 -11.07
C ALA A 157 35.78 48.08 -10.56
N ILE A 158 34.65 47.37 -10.63
CA ILE A 158 33.37 47.83 -10.10
C ILE A 158 33.49 48.06 -8.58
N ILE A 159 33.98 47.07 -7.85
CA ILE A 159 34.20 47.18 -6.39
C ILE A 159 35.22 48.28 -6.07
N GLY A 160 36.33 48.30 -6.81
CA GLY A 160 37.42 49.26 -6.65
C GLY A 160 37.03 50.71 -6.93
N THR A 161 36.02 50.97 -7.78
CA THR A 161 35.47 52.33 -7.93
C THR A 161 34.67 52.79 -6.72
N LYS A 162 33.96 51.90 -6.03
CA LYS A 162 33.25 52.19 -4.78
C LYS A 162 34.22 52.35 -3.59
N LEU A 163 35.29 51.56 -3.58
CA LEU A 163 36.32 51.54 -2.52
C LEU A 163 37.58 52.39 -2.82
N ARG A 164 37.64 53.10 -3.95
CA ARG A 164 38.73 54.00 -4.41
C ARG A 164 40.11 53.37 -4.69
N PHE A 165 40.19 52.09 -5.04
CA PHE A 165 41.46 51.40 -5.36
C PHE A 165 41.84 51.32 -6.86
N GLY A 166 41.01 51.86 -7.76
CA GLY A 166 41.30 51.93 -9.21
C GLY A 166 41.14 50.60 -9.97
N LYS A 167 41.61 50.54 -11.23
CA LYS A 167 41.49 49.36 -12.10
C LYS A 167 42.68 48.41 -11.90
N PRO A 168 42.49 47.15 -11.51
CA PRO A 168 43.59 46.22 -11.27
C PRO A 168 44.31 45.77 -12.57
N SER A 169 45.57 45.36 -12.44
CA SER A 169 46.34 44.74 -13.52
C SER A 169 45.83 43.32 -13.81
N ARG A 170 46.13 42.77 -15.00
CA ARG A 170 45.70 41.41 -15.38
C ARG A 170 46.26 40.35 -14.42
N LEU A 171 47.50 40.53 -13.96
CA LEU A 171 48.13 39.66 -12.98
C LEU A 171 47.40 39.69 -11.63
N LYS A 172 47.03 40.88 -11.12
CA LYS A 172 46.27 41.01 -9.87
C LYS A 172 44.89 40.36 -9.97
N SER A 173 44.22 40.51 -11.11
CA SER A 173 42.94 39.83 -11.37
C SER A 173 43.10 38.32 -11.50
N LEU A 174 44.18 37.84 -12.12
CA LEU A 174 44.48 36.40 -12.20
C LEU A 174 44.69 35.80 -10.80
N ILE A 175 45.52 36.44 -9.97
CA ILE A 175 45.75 36.04 -8.58
C ILE A 175 44.43 36.04 -7.79
N PHE A 176 43.59 37.06 -7.98
CA PHE A 176 42.27 37.11 -7.33
C PHE A 176 41.38 35.93 -7.71
N TRP A 177 41.26 35.60 -9.00
CA TRP A 177 40.39 34.51 -9.44
C TRP A 177 40.89 33.15 -8.96
N TRP A 178 42.19 32.94 -8.79
CA TRP A 178 42.77 31.72 -8.22
C TRP A 178 42.89 31.73 -6.69
N THR A 179 42.38 32.77 -6.00
CA THR A 179 42.35 32.83 -4.53
C THR A 179 40.91 33.02 -4.03
N ALA A 180 40.44 34.26 -3.95
CA ALA A 180 39.07 34.55 -3.52
C ALA A 180 38.02 34.07 -4.52
N GLY A 181 38.34 34.12 -5.83
CA GLY A 181 37.47 33.56 -6.87
C GLY A 181 37.36 32.05 -6.80
N PHE A 182 38.44 31.36 -6.41
CA PHE A 182 38.43 29.91 -6.22
C PHE A 182 37.45 29.53 -5.11
N VAL A 183 37.50 30.21 -3.96
CA VAL A 183 36.53 29.99 -2.87
C VAL A 183 35.09 30.29 -3.32
N LEU A 184 34.88 31.35 -4.09
CA LEU A 184 33.55 31.68 -4.61
C LEU A 184 33.00 30.57 -5.52
N PHE A 185 33.79 30.12 -6.50
CA PHE A 185 33.36 29.09 -7.44
C PHE A 185 33.33 27.70 -6.83
N TYR A 186 34.13 27.47 -5.79
CA TYR A 186 34.03 26.29 -4.95
C TYR A 186 32.63 26.21 -4.31
N LEU A 187 32.17 27.29 -3.67
CA LEU A 187 30.83 27.31 -3.07
C LEU A 187 29.70 27.20 -4.10
N ILE A 188 29.82 27.90 -5.24
CA ILE A 188 28.83 27.80 -6.33
C ILE A 188 28.88 26.40 -6.98
N GLY A 189 30.06 25.76 -7.00
CA GLY A 189 30.29 24.43 -7.54
C GLY A 189 29.49 23.33 -6.85
N MET A 190 29.04 23.55 -5.61
CA MET A 190 28.15 22.62 -4.91
C MET A 190 26.79 22.46 -5.62
N ILE A 191 26.38 23.43 -6.45
CA ILE A 191 25.10 23.37 -7.21
C ILE A 191 25.14 22.30 -8.31
N LEU A 192 26.31 21.83 -8.74
CA LEU A 192 26.43 20.77 -9.75
C LEU A 192 25.77 19.47 -9.32
N ASP A 193 25.65 19.23 -8.02
CA ASP A 193 25.16 17.99 -7.43
C ASP A 193 23.98 18.25 -6.51
N PHE A 194 22.99 18.98 -7.04
CA PHE A 194 21.84 19.44 -6.26
C PHE A 194 21.01 18.30 -5.65
N ASP A 195 20.93 17.15 -6.33
CA ASP A 195 20.13 15.98 -5.95
C ASP A 195 21.00 14.74 -5.64
N GLY A 196 22.32 14.92 -5.54
CA GLY A 196 23.27 13.83 -5.31
C GLY A 196 23.54 12.87 -6.47
N SER A 197 22.78 12.98 -7.55
CA SER A 197 22.88 12.06 -8.68
C SER A 197 24.13 12.29 -9.52
N PHE A 198 24.69 13.52 -9.48
CA PHE A 198 25.93 13.85 -10.19
C PHE A 198 27.12 13.14 -9.55
N SER A 199 27.30 13.27 -8.24
CA SER A 199 28.41 12.59 -7.54
C SER A 199 28.26 11.07 -7.57
N TRP A 200 27.01 10.57 -7.49
CA TRP A 200 26.73 9.15 -7.64
C TRP A 200 27.19 8.60 -9.00
N MET A 201 26.75 9.22 -10.10
CA MET A 201 27.15 8.76 -11.42
C MET A 201 28.67 8.91 -11.65
N MET A 202 29.29 9.97 -11.14
CA MET A 202 30.75 10.13 -11.19
C MET A 202 31.49 9.01 -10.43
N TYR A 203 30.93 8.53 -9.32
CA TYR A 203 31.47 7.41 -8.57
C TYR A 203 31.40 6.10 -9.38
N LEU A 204 30.26 5.82 -10.02
CA LEU A 204 30.11 4.64 -10.89
C LEU A 204 31.07 4.68 -12.10
N ILE A 205 31.30 5.87 -12.66
CA ILE A 205 32.31 6.09 -13.70
C ILE A 205 33.74 5.83 -13.17
N GLU A 206 34.06 6.26 -11.95
CA GLU A 206 35.39 6.04 -11.33
C GLU A 206 35.65 4.55 -11.06
N LEU A 207 34.61 3.78 -10.77
CA LEU A 207 34.68 2.31 -10.63
C LEU A 207 34.80 1.57 -11.98
N GLY A 208 34.55 2.24 -13.10
CA GLY A 208 34.59 1.64 -14.43
C GLY A 208 33.30 0.92 -14.84
N GLU A 209 32.20 1.14 -14.15
CA GLU A 209 30.89 0.54 -14.46
C GLU A 209 30.24 1.17 -15.71
N TYR A 210 30.61 2.42 -16.04
CA TYR A 210 30.16 3.11 -17.24
C TYR A 210 31.35 3.58 -18.07
N GLU A 211 31.36 3.24 -19.36
CA GLU A 211 32.36 3.76 -20.29
C GLU A 211 32.07 5.22 -20.65
N THR A 212 33.03 6.11 -20.37
CA THR A 212 32.91 7.51 -20.80
C THR A 212 33.51 7.69 -22.19
N ALA A 213 32.65 7.83 -23.19
CA ALA A 213 32.98 8.41 -24.49
C ALA A 213 32.27 9.78 -24.64
N PRO A 214 32.85 10.89 -24.13
CA PRO A 214 32.14 12.16 -23.96
C PRO A 214 31.52 12.75 -25.22
N LEU A 215 32.14 12.51 -26.38
CA LEU A 215 31.62 12.97 -27.66
C LEU A 215 30.50 12.07 -28.18
N MET A 216 30.53 10.77 -27.88
CA MET A 216 29.55 9.80 -28.34
C MET A 216 28.24 9.98 -27.57
N ILE A 217 28.30 10.04 -26.23
CA ILE A 217 27.15 10.26 -25.34
C ILE A 217 26.36 11.53 -25.72
N PHE A 218 27.06 12.58 -26.17
CA PHE A 218 26.39 13.79 -26.67
C PHE A 218 25.53 13.53 -27.91
N PHE A 219 26.07 12.82 -28.91
CA PHE A 219 25.33 12.50 -30.12
C PHE A 219 24.23 11.48 -29.84
N ASP A 220 24.48 10.50 -28.97
CA ASP A 220 23.50 9.45 -28.63
C ASP A 220 22.31 10.04 -27.86
N ALA A 221 22.54 10.97 -26.92
CA ALA A 221 21.46 11.68 -26.24
C ALA A 221 20.59 12.50 -27.20
N PHE A 222 21.19 13.13 -28.21
CA PHE A 222 20.43 13.82 -29.26
C PHE A 222 19.81 12.87 -30.28
N ASP A 223 20.37 11.67 -30.48
CA ASP A 223 19.78 10.64 -31.33
C ASP A 223 18.43 10.18 -30.79
N VAL A 224 18.24 10.17 -29.47
CA VAL A 224 16.93 9.94 -28.85
C VAL A 224 15.87 10.92 -29.37
N LEU A 225 16.23 12.13 -29.81
CA LEU A 225 15.26 13.06 -30.42
C LEU A 225 14.94 12.74 -31.89
N SER A 226 15.91 12.21 -32.64
CA SER A 226 15.75 11.90 -34.08
C SER A 226 15.23 10.49 -34.35
N ASN A 227 15.60 9.53 -33.51
CA ASN A 227 15.33 8.11 -33.68
C ASN A 227 14.24 7.65 -32.69
N GLN A 228 13.08 7.29 -33.24
CA GLN A 228 11.91 6.89 -32.43
C GLN A 228 12.07 5.51 -31.80
N THR A 229 12.91 4.64 -32.35
CA THR A 229 13.11 3.27 -31.85
C THR A 229 14.27 3.17 -30.84
N ASN A 230 14.93 4.29 -30.53
CA ASN A 230 16.01 4.32 -29.57
C ASN A 230 15.42 4.36 -28.14
N ILE A 231 15.63 3.28 -27.39
CA ILE A 231 15.20 3.07 -26.00
C ILE A 231 16.44 3.03 -25.08
N ASP A 232 17.58 3.59 -25.52
CA ASP A 232 18.81 3.52 -24.74
C ASP A 232 18.80 4.51 -23.57
N ILE A 233 18.18 4.04 -22.50
CA ILE A 233 17.88 4.81 -21.29
C ILE A 233 19.15 5.07 -20.47
N GLN A 234 20.15 4.21 -20.60
CA GLN A 234 21.43 4.36 -19.93
C GLN A 234 22.13 5.66 -20.37
N PHE A 235 22.20 5.91 -21.68
CA PHE A 235 22.84 7.13 -22.19
C PHE A 235 22.12 8.41 -21.76
N ILE A 236 20.79 8.41 -21.78
CA ILE A 236 20.00 9.57 -21.33
C ILE A 236 20.19 9.82 -19.85
N PHE A 237 20.23 8.76 -19.04
CA PHE A 237 20.50 8.87 -17.61
C PHE A 237 21.87 9.51 -17.35
N VAL A 238 22.94 9.01 -17.98
CA VAL A 238 24.29 9.60 -17.87
C VAL A 238 24.31 11.05 -18.37
N TYR A 239 23.67 11.35 -19.50
CA TYR A 239 23.58 12.70 -20.05
C TYR A 239 22.90 13.68 -19.09
N ALA A 240 21.74 13.29 -18.56
CA ALA A 240 20.94 14.10 -17.65
C ALA A 240 21.65 14.34 -16.31
N ARG A 241 22.36 13.33 -15.79
CA ARG A 241 22.98 13.39 -14.45
C ARG A 241 24.40 13.94 -14.42
N VAL A 242 25.15 13.87 -15.51
CA VAL A 242 26.55 14.35 -15.56
C VAL A 242 26.73 15.50 -16.52
N TYR A 243 26.36 15.31 -17.80
CA TYR A 243 26.71 16.27 -18.85
C TYR A 243 25.87 17.55 -18.78
N LEU A 244 24.56 17.43 -18.54
CA LEU A 244 23.67 18.58 -18.48
C LEU A 244 24.00 19.55 -17.33
N PRO A 245 24.21 19.09 -16.06
CA PRO A 245 24.67 19.96 -14.98
C PRO A 245 25.99 20.67 -15.30
N LEU A 246 26.95 19.97 -15.91
CA LEU A 246 28.22 20.56 -16.34
C LEU A 246 28.03 21.66 -17.39
N ILE A 247 27.19 21.41 -18.40
CA ILE A 247 26.87 22.40 -19.44
C ILE A 247 26.24 23.64 -18.80
N TYR A 248 25.23 23.46 -17.93
CA TYR A 248 24.59 24.56 -17.23
C TYR A 248 25.57 25.34 -16.36
N TYR A 249 26.45 24.66 -15.63
CA TYR A 249 27.46 25.32 -14.81
C TYR A 249 28.42 26.16 -15.66
N VAL A 250 28.96 25.60 -16.75
CA VAL A 250 29.83 26.32 -17.68
C VAL A 250 29.12 27.54 -18.28
N PHE A 251 27.85 27.39 -18.68
CA PHE A 251 27.05 28.47 -19.26
C PHE A 251 26.71 29.54 -18.23
N ALA A 252 26.41 29.15 -16.99
CA ALA A 252 26.16 30.07 -15.88
C ALA A 252 27.40 30.91 -15.55
N ILE A 253 28.58 30.29 -15.47
CA ILE A 253 29.85 31.01 -15.23
C ILE A 253 30.16 31.96 -16.41
N CYS A 254 29.98 31.50 -17.64
CA CYS A 254 30.14 32.35 -18.83
C CYS A 254 29.14 33.52 -18.83
N GLY A 255 27.89 33.25 -18.48
CA GLY A 255 26.82 34.23 -18.31
C GLY A 255 27.19 35.27 -17.24
N PHE A 256 27.63 34.82 -16.06
CA PHE A 256 28.12 35.68 -14.98
C PHE A 256 29.26 36.60 -15.46
N ARG A 257 30.23 36.03 -16.19
CA ARG A 257 31.34 36.78 -16.78
C ARG A 257 30.86 37.86 -17.75
N ILE A 258 29.87 37.52 -18.59
CA ILE A 258 29.28 38.42 -19.59
C ILE A 258 28.44 39.51 -18.91
N ILE A 259 27.66 39.17 -17.87
CA ILE A 259 26.89 40.13 -17.07
C ILE A 259 27.82 41.14 -16.42
N LEU A 260 28.94 40.71 -15.84
CA LEU A 260 29.96 41.61 -15.30
C LEU A 260 30.52 42.56 -16.39
N ASN A 261 30.66 42.08 -17.63
CA ASN A 261 31.06 42.93 -18.75
C ASN A 261 29.95 43.95 -19.10
N ILE A 262 28.68 43.55 -19.12
CA ILE A 262 27.53 44.44 -19.37
C ILE A 262 27.50 45.54 -18.31
N VAL A 263 27.47 45.16 -17.03
CA VAL A 263 27.43 46.08 -15.87
C VAL A 263 28.62 47.04 -15.91
N SER A 264 29.83 46.53 -16.15
CA SER A 264 31.02 47.36 -16.24
C SER A 264 30.96 48.36 -17.41
N ASN A 265 30.49 47.93 -18.58
CA ASN A 265 30.39 48.82 -19.74
C ASN A 265 29.23 49.81 -19.61
N TYR A 266 28.19 49.50 -18.85
CA TYR A 266 27.09 50.41 -18.52
C TYR A 266 27.53 51.49 -17.53
N TYR A 267 28.06 51.08 -16.36
CA TYR A 267 28.40 52.01 -15.27
C TYR A 267 29.74 52.73 -15.46
N LEU A 268 30.78 52.04 -15.94
CA LEU A 268 32.14 52.59 -15.96
C LEU A 268 32.54 53.19 -17.32
N ARG A 269 32.07 52.60 -18.43
CA ARG A 269 32.57 52.97 -19.78
C ARG A 269 31.53 53.61 -20.70
N ARG A 270 30.23 53.53 -20.38
CA ARG A 270 29.08 53.93 -21.21
C ARG A 270 29.28 53.56 -22.69
N ASN A 271 29.43 52.26 -22.96
CA ASN A 271 29.74 51.76 -24.30
C ASN A 271 28.66 50.81 -24.83
N ASP A 272 27.79 51.34 -25.67
CA ASP A 272 26.61 50.63 -26.15
C ASP A 272 26.96 49.48 -27.10
N TYR A 273 28.03 49.61 -27.91
CA TYR A 273 28.48 48.53 -28.80
C TYR A 273 28.96 47.30 -28.03
N LYS A 274 29.68 47.51 -26.92
CA LYS A 274 30.11 46.42 -26.04
C LYS A 274 28.94 45.84 -25.24
N ILE A 275 27.98 46.66 -24.83
CA ILE A 275 26.76 46.16 -24.18
C ILE A 275 25.98 45.27 -25.15
N LEU A 276 25.73 45.73 -26.38
CA LEU A 276 25.04 44.95 -27.41
C LEU A 276 25.73 43.62 -27.72
N THR A 277 27.06 43.63 -27.90
CA THR A 277 27.85 42.40 -28.13
C THR A 277 27.67 41.39 -27.00
N ASN A 278 27.78 41.84 -25.75
CA ASN A 278 27.64 40.97 -24.59
C ASN A 278 26.19 40.53 -24.38
N ALA A 279 25.20 41.38 -24.69
CA ALA A 279 23.79 41.02 -24.64
C ALA A 279 23.46 39.91 -25.65
N LEU A 280 23.95 40.01 -26.90
CA LEU A 280 23.79 38.97 -27.91
C LEU A 280 24.46 37.65 -27.49
N LEU A 281 25.68 37.70 -26.93
CA LEU A 281 26.34 36.51 -26.39
C LEU A 281 25.55 35.88 -25.23
N LEU A 282 25.03 36.70 -24.31
CA LEU A 282 24.23 36.22 -23.19
C LEU A 282 22.93 35.56 -23.65
N SER A 283 22.20 36.22 -24.57
CA SER A 283 21.00 35.64 -25.18
C SER A 283 21.32 34.34 -25.91
N GLY A 284 22.42 34.29 -26.67
CA GLY A 284 22.91 33.06 -27.29
C GLY A 284 23.10 31.95 -26.26
N LEU A 285 23.87 32.18 -25.18
CA LEU A 285 24.07 31.18 -24.12
C LEU A 285 22.77 30.70 -23.47
N ILE A 286 21.78 31.58 -23.27
CA ILE A 286 20.46 31.20 -22.73
C ILE A 286 19.76 30.23 -23.68
N PHE A 287 19.71 30.54 -24.98
CA PHE A 287 19.12 29.62 -25.97
C PHE A 287 19.92 28.32 -26.12
N GLY A 288 21.24 28.38 -25.96
CA GLY A 288 22.09 27.20 -25.89
C GLY A 288 21.73 26.30 -24.71
N ALA A 289 21.58 26.88 -23.50
CA ALA A 289 21.18 26.13 -22.31
C ALA A 289 19.85 25.40 -22.55
N LEU A 290 18.86 26.10 -23.12
CA LEU A 290 17.57 25.51 -23.48
C LEU A 290 17.73 24.40 -24.53
N PHE A 291 18.59 24.57 -25.54
CA PHE A 291 18.82 23.55 -26.56
C PHE A 291 19.43 22.26 -25.98
N PHE A 292 20.44 22.38 -25.11
CA PHE A 292 21.08 21.21 -24.49
C PHE A 292 20.15 20.47 -23.51
N SER A 293 19.08 21.11 -23.05
CA SER A 293 18.08 20.48 -22.19
C SER A 293 17.05 19.62 -22.95
N LEU A 294 17.00 19.70 -24.28
CA LEU A 294 15.96 19.07 -25.07
C LEU A 294 15.92 17.53 -24.99
N PRO A 295 17.05 16.80 -24.96
CA PRO A 295 17.05 15.34 -24.78
C PRO A 295 16.36 14.86 -23.49
N THR A 296 16.31 15.71 -22.45
CA THR A 296 15.71 15.36 -21.16
C THR A 296 14.23 15.72 -21.06
N PHE A 297 13.62 16.22 -22.13
CA PHE A 297 12.19 16.55 -22.17
C PHE A 297 11.42 15.63 -23.13
N PRO A 298 10.14 15.32 -22.83
CA PRO A 298 9.29 14.57 -23.72
C PRO A 298 8.78 15.47 -24.85
N LEU A 299 9.49 15.49 -25.97
CA LEU A 299 9.17 16.35 -27.11
C LEU A 299 8.20 15.66 -28.07
N ASN A 300 7.16 16.41 -28.47
CA ASN A 300 6.29 16.04 -29.58
C ASN A 300 6.86 16.54 -30.92
N GLY A 301 6.26 16.14 -32.03
CA GLY A 301 6.67 16.54 -33.38
C GLY A 301 6.68 18.06 -33.60
N ILE A 302 5.77 18.80 -32.97
CA ILE A 302 5.72 20.27 -33.05
C ILE A 302 6.95 20.86 -32.35
N HIS A 303 7.27 20.39 -31.16
CA HIS A 303 8.44 20.81 -30.39
C HIS A 303 9.75 20.44 -31.10
N LEU A 304 9.81 19.29 -31.80
CA LEU A 304 10.96 18.91 -32.61
C LEU A 304 11.21 19.89 -33.78
N ILE A 305 10.14 20.44 -34.38
CA ILE A 305 10.29 21.53 -35.37
C ILE A 305 10.78 22.81 -34.68
N GLN A 306 10.20 23.16 -33.54
CA GLN A 306 10.54 24.38 -32.79
C GLN A 306 11.96 24.35 -32.22
N MET A 307 12.52 23.18 -31.92
CA MET A 307 13.91 23.00 -31.49
C MET A 307 14.91 23.68 -32.44
N TRP A 308 14.66 23.64 -33.75
CA TRP A 308 15.52 24.30 -34.73
C TRP A 308 15.60 25.82 -34.52
N SER A 309 14.56 26.45 -33.97
CA SER A 309 14.59 27.86 -33.57
C SER A 309 15.59 28.11 -32.44
N LEU A 310 15.65 27.22 -31.44
CA LEU A 310 16.61 27.30 -30.33
C LEU A 310 18.04 27.15 -30.84
N LEU A 311 18.27 26.18 -31.73
CA LEU A 311 19.58 25.96 -32.36
C LEU A 311 20.02 27.15 -33.22
N LEU A 312 19.12 27.66 -34.06
CA LEU A 312 19.36 28.85 -34.86
C LEU A 312 19.64 30.07 -33.98
N ALA A 313 18.85 30.29 -32.92
CA ALA A 313 19.06 31.38 -31.98
C ALA A 313 20.45 31.30 -31.33
N PHE A 314 20.85 30.11 -30.87
CA PHE A 314 22.17 29.89 -30.28
C PHE A 314 23.31 30.30 -31.22
N PHE A 315 23.33 29.75 -32.44
CA PHE A 315 24.41 30.02 -33.39
C PHE A 315 24.35 31.43 -33.99
N ILE A 316 23.17 31.96 -34.32
CA ILE A 316 23.01 33.28 -34.93
C ILE A 316 23.36 34.38 -33.94
N LEU A 317 22.93 34.29 -32.68
CA LEU A 317 23.19 35.34 -31.70
C LEU A 317 24.67 35.36 -31.29
N ILE A 318 25.29 34.18 -31.11
CA ILE A 318 26.74 34.09 -30.90
C ILE A 318 27.49 34.58 -32.13
N GLY A 319 27.09 34.14 -33.33
CA GLY A 319 27.68 34.55 -34.60
C GLY A 319 27.58 36.06 -34.84
N ALA A 320 26.42 36.68 -34.54
CA ALA A 320 26.16 38.11 -34.66
C ALA A 320 26.96 38.95 -33.65
N SER A 321 27.38 38.37 -32.53
CA SER A 321 28.22 39.05 -31.56
C SER A 321 29.62 39.38 -32.12
N ILE A 322 30.17 38.54 -32.99
CA ILE A 322 31.50 38.72 -33.59
C ILE A 322 31.57 39.99 -34.46
N PRO A 323 30.70 40.19 -35.47
CA PRO A 323 30.68 41.42 -36.25
C PRO A 323 30.28 42.62 -35.38
N ALA A 324 29.37 42.49 -34.41
CA ALA A 324 29.05 43.56 -33.47
C ALA A 324 30.30 44.02 -32.68
N TYR A 325 31.13 43.07 -32.25
CA TYR A 325 32.41 43.34 -31.59
C TYR A 325 33.41 44.03 -32.52
N ILE A 326 33.58 43.54 -33.75
CA ILE A 326 34.52 44.09 -34.73
C ILE A 326 34.12 45.51 -35.13
N VAL A 327 32.83 45.74 -35.43
CA VAL A 327 32.30 47.06 -35.77
C VAL A 327 32.47 48.02 -34.60
N GLY A 328 32.09 47.59 -33.38
CA GLY A 328 32.29 48.37 -32.17
C GLY A 328 33.76 48.77 -31.99
N ARG A 329 34.70 47.83 -32.16
CA ARG A 329 36.15 48.11 -32.09
C ARG A 329 36.59 49.12 -33.15
N LYS A 330 36.18 48.95 -34.41
CA LYS A 330 36.54 49.86 -35.52
C LYS A 330 35.99 51.28 -35.33
N VAL A 331 34.73 51.41 -34.87
CA VAL A 331 34.09 52.71 -34.63
C VAL A 331 34.81 53.46 -33.50
N ILE A 332 35.11 52.77 -32.39
CA ILE A 332 35.82 53.36 -31.25
C ILE A 332 37.26 53.73 -31.60
N ALA A 333 37.96 52.90 -32.39
CA ALA A 333 39.33 53.18 -32.84
C ALA A 333 39.41 54.45 -33.71
N ARG A 334 38.38 54.71 -34.52
CA ARG A 334 38.31 55.92 -35.36
C ARG A 334 37.88 57.16 -34.57
N ASN A 335 36.94 57.04 -33.63
CA ASN A 335 36.53 58.15 -32.79
C ASN A 335 36.06 57.67 -31.39
N PRO A 336 36.83 57.93 -30.32
CA PRO A 336 36.53 57.44 -28.98
C PRO A 336 35.30 58.09 -28.33
N LYS A 337 34.82 59.23 -28.86
CA LYS A 337 33.59 59.91 -28.36
C LYS A 337 32.29 59.30 -28.91
N LYS A 338 32.36 58.37 -29.87
CA LYS A 338 31.20 57.68 -30.45
C LYS A 338 30.93 56.33 -29.77
N ASN A 339 30.94 56.31 -28.43
CA ASN A 339 30.69 55.12 -27.62
C ASN A 339 29.19 54.85 -27.37
N ILE A 340 28.32 55.83 -27.62
CA ILE A 340 26.86 55.77 -27.46
C ILE A 340 26.18 55.72 -28.83
N PHE A 341 25.10 54.96 -28.98
CA PHE A 341 24.34 54.89 -30.23
C PHE A 341 23.57 56.18 -30.49
N LEU A 342 23.66 56.68 -31.73
CA LEU A 342 22.80 57.76 -32.22
C LEU A 342 21.45 57.20 -32.70
N ARG A 343 20.37 58.01 -32.66
CA ARG A 343 19.01 57.59 -33.06
C ARG A 343 18.94 56.90 -34.44
N LYS A 344 19.69 57.39 -35.43
CA LYS A 344 19.79 56.77 -36.78
C LYS A 344 20.45 55.38 -36.76
N GLN A 345 21.41 55.16 -35.86
CA GLN A 345 22.08 53.86 -35.69
C GLN A 345 21.19 52.88 -34.93
N GLN A 346 20.46 53.34 -33.92
CA GLN A 346 19.47 52.54 -33.19
C GLN A 346 18.41 51.97 -34.14
N ILE A 347 17.89 52.77 -35.07
CA ILE A 347 16.90 52.32 -36.08
C ILE A 347 17.51 51.24 -36.99
N ARG A 348 18.74 51.43 -37.51
CA ARG A 348 19.39 50.44 -38.39
C ARG A 348 19.69 49.12 -37.69
N ILE A 349 20.15 49.19 -36.43
CA ILE A 349 20.37 48.00 -35.60
C ILE A 349 19.03 47.33 -35.30
N GLY A 350 17.97 48.10 -35.00
CA GLY A 350 16.63 47.58 -34.78
C GLY A 350 16.08 46.81 -35.98
N VAL A 351 16.26 47.32 -37.21
CA VAL A 351 15.88 46.61 -38.44
C VAL A 351 16.68 45.33 -38.63
N LEU A 352 18.00 45.36 -38.40
CA LEU A 352 18.84 44.16 -38.48
C LEU A 352 18.44 43.09 -37.45
N VAL A 353 18.22 43.50 -36.19
CA VAL A 353 17.76 42.60 -35.13
C VAL A 353 16.39 42.03 -35.48
N GLY A 354 15.46 42.85 -36.01
CA GLY A 354 14.16 42.38 -36.50
C GLY A 354 14.29 41.30 -37.58
N GLY A 355 15.20 41.48 -38.54
CA GLY A 355 15.51 40.46 -39.56
C GLY A 355 16.08 39.16 -38.98
N LEU A 356 16.99 39.25 -38.00
CA LEU A 356 17.54 38.07 -37.31
C LEU A 356 16.47 37.33 -36.51
N VAL A 357 15.57 38.07 -35.83
CA VAL A 357 14.46 37.49 -35.07
C VAL A 357 13.50 36.76 -36.01
N ILE A 358 13.15 37.35 -37.16
CA ILE A 358 12.32 36.67 -38.17
C ILE A 358 12.97 35.36 -38.61
N LEU A 359 14.28 35.37 -38.89
CA LEU A 359 15.01 34.18 -39.34
C LEU A 359 15.05 33.08 -38.27
N ILE A 360 15.26 33.46 -37.00
CA ILE A 360 15.20 32.54 -35.85
C ILE A 360 13.81 31.93 -35.72
N LEU A 361 12.74 32.72 -35.91
CA LEU A 361 11.36 32.28 -35.72
C LEU A 361 10.79 31.46 -36.89
N ILE A 362 11.51 31.27 -38.01
CA ILE A 362 11.01 30.50 -39.16
C ILE A 362 10.47 29.12 -38.76
N PRO A 363 11.18 28.28 -37.98
CA PRO A 363 10.66 26.97 -37.58
C PRO A 363 9.41 27.06 -36.71
N VAL A 364 9.32 28.08 -35.83
CA VAL A 364 8.12 28.33 -35.03
C VAL A 364 6.94 28.67 -35.93
N MET A 365 7.14 29.54 -36.94
CA MET A 365 6.11 29.90 -37.89
C MET A 365 5.63 28.69 -38.72
N ILE A 366 6.54 27.80 -39.13
CA ILE A 366 6.19 26.55 -39.83
C ILE A 366 5.34 25.64 -38.92
N SER A 367 5.65 25.58 -37.62
CA SER A 367 4.94 24.73 -36.66
C SER A 367 3.49 25.17 -36.36
N ILE A 368 3.08 26.39 -36.75
CA ILE A 368 1.72 26.91 -36.50
C ILE A 368 0.65 26.06 -37.20
N GLY A 369 0.91 25.58 -38.42
CA GLY A 369 -0.04 24.78 -39.19
C GLY A 369 -0.47 23.49 -38.47
N PRO A 370 0.48 22.60 -38.11
CA PRO A 370 0.18 21.43 -37.29
C PRO A 370 -0.43 21.79 -35.94
N MET A 371 0.03 22.87 -35.29
CA MET A 371 -0.48 23.29 -33.97
C MET A 371 -1.98 23.64 -33.99
N ILE A 372 -2.46 24.38 -34.99
CA ILE A 372 -3.90 24.74 -35.08
C ILE A 372 -4.78 23.58 -35.55
N THR A 373 -4.19 22.57 -36.20
CA THR A 373 -4.89 21.41 -36.75
C THR A 373 -4.75 20.14 -35.91
N ILE A 374 -4.16 20.24 -34.71
CA ILE A 374 -3.87 19.10 -33.83
C ILE A 374 -5.11 18.32 -33.39
N SER A 375 -6.30 18.92 -33.45
CA SER A 375 -7.56 18.22 -33.18
C SER A 375 -7.86 17.12 -34.22
N ASN A 376 -7.36 17.28 -35.46
CA ASN A 376 -7.48 16.27 -36.51
C ASN A 376 -6.68 15.01 -36.13
N THR A 377 -7.31 13.85 -36.23
CA THR A 377 -6.71 12.55 -35.86
C THR A 377 -5.44 12.22 -36.63
N ALA A 378 -5.34 12.56 -37.92
CA ALA A 378 -4.12 12.29 -38.68
C ALA A 378 -2.92 13.13 -38.17
N VAL A 379 -3.16 14.42 -37.90
CA VAL A 379 -2.12 15.33 -37.36
C VAL A 379 -1.76 14.96 -35.93
N TYR A 380 -2.74 14.61 -35.10
CA TYR A 380 -2.51 14.10 -33.75
C TYR A 380 -1.65 12.83 -33.74
N SER A 381 -1.95 11.88 -34.64
CA SER A 381 -1.17 10.65 -34.79
C SER A 381 0.30 10.96 -35.07
N GLU A 382 0.56 11.75 -36.11
CA GLU A 382 1.92 12.03 -36.59
C GLU A 382 2.73 12.88 -35.60
N TYR A 383 2.11 13.91 -35.02
CA TYR A 383 2.84 14.92 -34.24
C TYR A 383 2.79 14.69 -32.73
N GLU A 384 1.71 14.14 -32.16
CA GLU A 384 1.61 13.93 -30.70
C GLU A 384 1.82 12.45 -30.36
N TRP A 385 1.08 11.55 -31.00
CA TRP A 385 1.08 10.13 -30.64
C TRP A 385 2.41 9.43 -30.97
N ASP A 386 2.77 9.35 -32.25
CA ASP A 386 3.95 8.61 -32.73
C ASP A 386 5.27 9.20 -32.23
N ARG A 387 5.29 10.51 -31.96
CA ARG A 387 6.51 11.24 -31.60
C ARG A 387 6.72 11.35 -30.09
N LYS A 388 5.65 11.35 -29.31
CA LYS A 388 5.72 11.56 -27.86
C LYS A 388 4.97 10.49 -27.08
N ILE A 389 3.65 10.36 -27.24
CA ILE A 389 2.85 9.53 -26.34
C ILE A 389 3.25 8.06 -26.39
N ASN A 390 3.44 7.47 -27.57
CA ASN A 390 3.86 6.07 -27.70
C ASN A 390 5.21 5.81 -27.01
N ARG A 391 6.13 6.79 -27.07
CA ARG A 391 7.42 6.73 -26.38
C ARG A 391 7.28 6.91 -24.87
N GLU A 392 6.43 7.83 -24.44
CA GLU A 392 6.11 8.02 -23.02
C GLU A 392 5.54 6.73 -22.42
N ILE A 393 4.64 6.05 -23.12
CA ILE A 393 4.10 4.74 -22.73
C ILE A 393 5.24 3.72 -22.59
N MET A 394 6.03 3.51 -23.64
CA MET A 394 7.13 2.54 -23.64
C MET A 394 8.16 2.78 -22.52
N TRP A 395 8.62 4.03 -22.36
CA TRP A 395 9.62 4.39 -21.34
C TRP A 395 9.06 4.31 -19.92
N THR A 396 7.79 4.71 -19.74
CA THR A 396 7.14 4.66 -18.43
C THR A 396 6.85 3.22 -18.01
N ARG A 397 6.39 2.37 -18.93
CA ARG A 397 6.21 0.93 -18.68
C ARG A 397 7.52 0.27 -18.29
N ALA A 398 8.59 0.50 -19.05
CA ALA A 398 9.91 -0.06 -18.74
C ALA A 398 10.47 0.45 -17.39
N SER A 399 10.37 1.75 -17.11
CA SER A 399 10.88 2.31 -15.84
C SER A 399 10.07 1.86 -14.63
N ALA A 400 8.73 1.98 -14.66
CA ALA A 400 7.87 1.56 -13.56
C ALA A 400 7.75 0.03 -13.42
N GLY A 401 8.18 -0.75 -14.43
CA GLY A 401 8.09 -2.21 -14.39
C GLY A 401 6.65 -2.72 -14.61
N LEU A 402 5.89 -2.07 -15.51
CA LEU A 402 4.47 -2.37 -15.73
C LEU A 402 4.21 -3.64 -16.56
N ASP A 403 5.26 -4.24 -17.12
CA ASP A 403 5.15 -5.49 -17.86
C ASP A 403 4.92 -6.72 -16.95
N MET A 404 4.89 -6.50 -15.61
CA MET A 404 4.56 -7.53 -14.63
C MET A 404 3.08 -7.91 -14.59
N PHE A 405 2.17 -7.09 -15.13
CA PHE A 405 0.73 -7.32 -15.04
C PHE A 405 0.22 -8.25 -16.13
N GLU A 406 -0.38 -9.37 -15.73
CA GLU A 406 -1.20 -10.20 -16.61
C GLU A 406 -2.66 -9.70 -16.59
N GLU A 407 -3.19 -9.35 -17.75
CA GLU A 407 -4.58 -8.88 -17.85
C GLU A 407 -5.56 -10.04 -18.04
N ARG A 408 -6.64 -10.03 -17.27
CA ARG A 408 -7.74 -11.01 -17.32
C ARG A 408 -9.09 -10.28 -17.30
N PRO A 409 -10.14 -10.79 -17.95
CA PRO A 409 -11.48 -10.22 -17.77
C PRO A 409 -12.01 -10.53 -16.36
N ILE A 410 -12.83 -9.63 -15.82
CA ILE A 410 -13.40 -9.76 -14.46
C ILE A 410 -14.17 -11.08 -14.25
N SER A 411 -14.68 -11.69 -15.33
CA SER A 411 -15.33 -13.01 -15.28
C SER A 411 -14.42 -14.11 -14.76
N ASN A 412 -13.09 -14.02 -14.96
CA ASN A 412 -12.17 -15.01 -14.39
C ASN A 412 -12.13 -14.96 -12.85
N PHE A 413 -12.40 -13.79 -12.27
CA PHE A 413 -12.50 -13.63 -10.82
C PHE A 413 -13.89 -14.05 -10.31
N THR A 414 -14.97 -13.81 -11.05
CA THR A 414 -16.29 -14.30 -10.63
C THR A 414 -16.34 -15.84 -10.63
N LEU A 415 -15.68 -16.46 -11.62
CA LEU A 415 -15.59 -17.91 -11.79
C LEU A 415 -14.66 -18.61 -10.79
N SER A 416 -13.88 -17.88 -9.99
CA SER A 416 -13.09 -18.52 -8.92
C SER A 416 -13.96 -19.01 -7.77
N SER A 417 -15.11 -18.35 -7.56
CA SER A 417 -16.05 -18.73 -6.50
C SER A 417 -16.94 -19.91 -6.91
N SER A 418 -17.24 -20.77 -5.94
CA SER A 418 -18.28 -21.78 -6.05
C SER A 418 -19.13 -21.78 -4.78
N PRO A 419 -20.45 -22.02 -4.87
CA PRO A 419 -21.34 -22.06 -3.70
C PRO A 419 -20.90 -23.02 -2.58
N GLU A 420 -20.11 -24.04 -2.93
CA GLU A 420 -19.55 -25.03 -2.00
C GLU A 420 -18.40 -24.45 -1.15
N ASN A 421 -17.65 -23.48 -1.68
CA ASN A 421 -16.49 -22.85 -1.03
C ASN A 421 -16.84 -21.52 -0.35
N ASP A 422 -18.00 -20.93 -0.64
CA ASP A 422 -18.38 -19.62 -0.10
C ASP A 422 -18.36 -19.57 1.43
N THR A 423 -18.75 -20.66 2.12
CA THR A 423 -18.69 -20.71 3.59
C THR A 423 -17.26 -20.59 4.11
N GLN A 424 -16.27 -21.16 3.41
CA GLN A 424 -14.87 -21.01 3.80
C GLN A 424 -14.39 -19.57 3.59
N MET A 425 -14.73 -18.95 2.45
CA MET A 425 -14.38 -17.57 2.17
C MET A 425 -15.02 -16.60 3.18
N ILE A 426 -16.31 -16.74 3.46
CA ILE A 426 -17.05 -15.86 4.38
C ILE A 426 -16.44 -15.87 5.78
N ASN A 427 -16.03 -17.05 6.27
CA ASN A 427 -15.35 -17.17 7.57
C ASN A 427 -13.97 -16.49 7.61
N GLN A 428 -13.39 -16.16 6.45
CA GLN A 428 -12.08 -15.52 6.31
C GLN A 428 -12.17 -14.05 5.86
N ILE A 429 -13.39 -13.52 5.66
CA ILE A 429 -13.56 -12.11 5.30
C ILE A 429 -13.11 -11.23 6.46
N ARG A 430 -12.26 -10.23 6.14
CA ARG A 430 -11.85 -9.22 7.10
C ARG A 430 -13.05 -8.37 7.51
N GLN A 431 -13.54 -8.59 8.72
CA GLN A 431 -14.64 -7.83 9.29
C GLN A 431 -14.19 -6.60 10.08
N PHE A 432 -12.95 -6.60 10.56
CA PHE A 432 -12.40 -5.56 11.44
C PHE A 432 -11.26 -4.81 10.75
N ASP A 433 -11.35 -3.48 10.70
CA ASP A 433 -10.32 -2.63 10.10
C ASP A 433 -9.22 -2.22 11.11
N GLN A 434 -8.17 -1.58 10.59
CA GLN A 434 -7.00 -1.19 11.38
C GLN A 434 -7.35 -0.23 12.54
N TYR A 435 -8.30 0.70 12.33
CA TYR A 435 -8.76 1.61 13.39
C TYR A 435 -9.45 0.86 14.53
N PHE A 436 -10.26 -0.15 14.20
CA PHE A 436 -10.86 -1.03 15.19
C PHE A 436 -9.77 -1.81 15.94
N ALA A 437 -8.80 -2.36 15.20
CA ALA A 437 -7.73 -3.18 15.77
C ALA A 437 -6.87 -2.40 16.76
N VAL A 438 -6.35 -1.23 16.38
CA VAL A 438 -5.52 -0.39 17.25
C VAL A 438 -6.24 -0.06 18.56
N GLN A 439 -7.51 0.33 18.52
CA GLN A 439 -8.27 0.66 19.74
C GLN A 439 -8.51 -0.56 20.64
N SER A 440 -8.85 -1.70 20.03
CA SER A 440 -9.14 -2.94 20.75
C SER A 440 -7.90 -3.53 21.39
N LEU A 441 -6.77 -3.53 20.68
CA LEU A 441 -5.47 -3.99 21.18
C LEU A 441 -4.89 -3.04 22.23
N ALA A 442 -4.95 -1.71 22.01
CA ALA A 442 -4.47 -0.72 22.97
C ALA A 442 -5.17 -0.83 24.34
N ALA A 443 -6.46 -1.18 24.37
CA ALA A 443 -7.20 -1.38 25.60
C ALA A 443 -6.76 -2.60 26.42
N LYS A 444 -5.90 -3.46 25.87
CA LYS A 444 -5.30 -4.62 26.56
C LYS A 444 -3.93 -4.30 27.16
N ILE A 445 -3.36 -3.13 26.90
CA ILE A 445 -2.10 -2.71 27.52
C ILE A 445 -2.37 -2.38 29.00
N GLY A 446 -1.72 -3.13 29.89
CA GLY A 446 -1.91 -3.02 31.34
C GLY A 446 -0.95 -2.04 32.04
N THR A 447 0.11 -1.60 31.36
CA THR A 447 1.15 -0.72 31.91
C THR A 447 0.93 0.73 31.46
N THR A 448 1.56 1.69 32.15
CA THR A 448 1.41 3.12 31.84
C THR A 448 2.46 3.64 30.85
N TYR A 449 3.60 2.97 30.75
CA TYR A 449 4.75 3.38 29.94
C TYR A 449 4.80 2.70 28.56
N GLU A 450 4.00 1.65 28.34
CA GLU A 450 3.86 1.04 27.03
C GLU A 450 2.74 1.74 26.23
N GLY A 451 2.98 1.88 24.94
CA GLY A 451 2.02 2.25 23.91
C GLY A 451 1.95 1.17 22.85
N LEU A 452 1.31 1.49 21.73
CA LEU A 452 1.17 0.58 20.60
C LEU A 452 1.83 1.20 19.36
N ALA A 453 2.64 0.40 18.65
CA ALA A 453 3.10 0.74 17.31
C ALA A 453 1.95 0.63 16.29
N ASP A 454 2.23 0.68 14.99
CA ASP A 454 1.17 0.46 14.00
C ASP A 454 0.72 -1.00 14.01
N SER A 455 -0.51 -1.22 13.57
CA SER A 455 -1.10 -2.56 13.48
C SER A 455 -1.03 -3.03 12.05
N ASP A 456 -0.27 -4.07 11.79
CA ASP A 456 -0.01 -4.59 10.46
C ASP A 456 -0.74 -5.90 10.21
N ILE A 457 -1.02 -6.18 8.95
CA ILE A 457 -1.51 -7.49 8.54
C ILE A 457 -0.35 -8.47 8.43
N VAL A 458 -0.43 -9.56 9.19
CA VAL A 458 0.46 -10.71 9.08
C VAL A 458 -0.35 -11.94 8.70
N TYR A 459 0.07 -12.62 7.64
CA TYR A 459 -0.49 -13.90 7.23
C TYR A 459 0.37 -15.05 7.76
N LEU A 460 -0.22 -15.90 8.59
CA LEU A 460 0.47 -17.04 9.19
C LEU A 460 -0.47 -18.25 9.26
N ASN A 461 0.01 -19.42 8.82
CA ASN A 461 -0.73 -20.69 8.87
C ASN A 461 -2.13 -20.68 8.24
N GLY A 462 -2.35 -19.89 7.18
CA GLY A 462 -3.64 -19.85 6.50
C GLY A 462 -4.66 -18.91 7.14
N THR A 463 -4.21 -18.00 8.00
CA THR A 463 -5.07 -17.02 8.67
C THR A 463 -4.37 -15.66 8.73
N GLU A 464 -5.19 -14.63 8.57
CA GLU A 464 -4.84 -13.24 8.61
C GLU A 464 -5.02 -12.67 10.03
N TYR A 465 -4.00 -11.97 10.52
CA TYR A 465 -4.02 -11.34 11.83
C TYR A 465 -3.65 -9.86 11.74
N TRP A 466 -4.33 -9.02 12.52
CA TRP A 466 -3.83 -7.71 12.90
C TRP A 466 -2.82 -7.90 14.01
N VAL A 467 -1.57 -7.56 13.75
CA VAL A 467 -0.44 -7.69 14.67
C VAL A 467 0.07 -6.30 14.99
N ALA A 468 0.07 -5.95 16.27
CA ALA A 468 0.55 -4.66 16.73
C ALA A 468 1.65 -4.86 17.79
N PRO A 469 2.91 -4.49 17.49
CA PRO A 469 3.98 -4.46 18.47
C PRO A 469 3.65 -3.48 19.59
N LYS A 470 4.00 -3.84 20.83
CA LYS A 470 4.09 -2.81 21.87
C LYS A 470 5.27 -1.89 21.56
N THR A 471 5.22 -0.67 22.07
CA THR A 471 6.34 0.30 21.98
C THR A 471 6.40 1.15 23.23
N ILE A 472 7.51 1.87 23.44
CA ILE A 472 7.65 2.78 24.59
C ILE A 472 6.79 4.02 24.32
N ARG A 473 6.01 4.44 25.32
CA ARG A 473 5.13 5.61 25.25
C ARG A 473 5.90 6.92 25.42
N LEU A 474 6.75 7.23 24.44
CA LEU A 474 7.63 8.40 24.44
C LEU A 474 6.88 9.74 24.50
N SER A 475 5.64 9.79 24.04
CA SER A 475 4.74 10.92 24.20
C SER A 475 4.59 11.40 25.66
N GLN A 476 4.84 10.54 26.65
CA GLN A 476 4.84 10.91 28.07
C GLN A 476 6.19 11.37 28.63
N PHE A 477 7.31 11.03 27.97
CA PHE A 477 8.66 11.19 28.53
C PHE A 477 9.54 12.20 27.77
N SER A 478 9.02 12.84 26.71
CA SER A 478 9.80 13.66 25.78
C SER A 478 10.63 14.81 26.39
N ASP A 479 10.26 15.29 27.58
CA ASP A 479 10.98 16.34 28.31
C ASP A 479 11.97 15.81 29.38
N ASP A 480 12.06 14.50 29.58
CA ASP A 480 12.96 13.86 30.55
C ASP A 480 14.10 13.10 29.84
N PRO A 481 15.32 13.69 29.78
CA PRO A 481 16.47 13.06 29.14
C PRO A 481 16.90 11.74 29.75
N VAL A 482 16.65 11.52 31.05
CA VAL A 482 17.01 10.27 31.73
C VAL A 482 16.08 9.17 31.24
N ALA A 483 14.76 9.40 31.29
CA ALA A 483 13.79 8.44 30.78
C ALA A 483 13.97 8.14 29.29
N THR A 484 14.42 9.13 28.51
CA THR A 484 14.49 9.03 27.05
C THR A 484 15.77 8.41 26.51
N ASN A 485 16.92 8.62 27.19
CA ASN A 485 18.25 8.28 26.64
C ASN A 485 19.07 7.32 27.51
N THR A 486 18.46 6.67 28.52
CA THR A 486 19.15 5.72 29.42
C THR A 486 18.40 4.38 29.49
N GLU A 487 18.99 3.38 30.15
CA GLU A 487 18.42 2.03 30.31
C GLU A 487 17.16 1.95 31.18
N LEU A 488 16.56 3.09 31.54
CA LEU A 488 15.34 3.10 32.34
C LEU A 488 14.15 2.53 31.54
N TYR A 489 13.97 2.98 30.29
CA TYR A 489 12.94 2.48 29.36
C TYR A 489 13.63 2.02 28.06
N ASP A 490 14.29 0.86 28.10
CA ASP A 490 15.05 0.33 26.98
C ASP A 490 14.33 -0.75 26.17
N HIS A 491 13.21 -1.31 26.66
CA HIS A 491 12.41 -2.28 25.92
C HIS A 491 10.93 -2.27 26.30
N VAL A 492 10.16 -3.09 25.59
CA VAL A 492 8.77 -3.44 25.88
C VAL A 492 8.55 -4.94 25.67
N GLU A 493 7.49 -5.46 26.27
CA GLU A 493 7.21 -6.90 26.29
C GLU A 493 6.24 -7.30 25.17
N GLY A 494 6.80 -7.86 24.10
CA GLY A 494 6.05 -8.57 23.07
C GLY A 494 5.13 -7.70 22.21
N PHE A 495 4.13 -8.35 21.66
CA PHE A 495 3.14 -7.78 20.74
C PHE A 495 1.75 -8.30 21.06
N LEU A 496 0.74 -7.65 20.52
CA LEU A 496 -0.65 -8.07 20.62
C LEU A 496 -1.16 -8.43 19.22
N ALA A 497 -2.01 -9.45 19.14
CA ALA A 497 -2.59 -9.87 17.87
C ALA A 497 -4.09 -10.14 18.02
N MET A 498 -4.85 -9.84 16.96
CA MET A 498 -6.26 -10.21 16.84
C MET A 498 -6.55 -10.81 15.47
N ASP A 499 -7.50 -11.73 15.45
CA ASP A 499 -8.04 -12.31 14.22
C ASP A 499 -8.87 -11.27 13.47
N THR A 500 -8.64 -11.12 12.16
CA THR A 500 -9.28 -10.06 11.37
C THR A 500 -10.72 -10.38 10.96
N SER A 501 -11.13 -11.64 11.05
CA SER A 501 -12.47 -12.12 10.73
C SER A 501 -13.39 -12.12 11.96
N THR A 502 -12.88 -12.52 13.14
CA THR A 502 -13.69 -12.65 14.37
C THR A 502 -13.53 -11.48 15.33
N GLY A 503 -12.43 -10.74 15.24
CA GLY A 503 -12.13 -9.62 16.14
C GLY A 503 -11.67 -10.06 17.53
N GLU A 504 -11.45 -11.37 17.73
CA GLU A 504 -11.01 -11.92 19.01
C GLU A 504 -9.49 -11.77 19.19
N LEU A 505 -9.08 -11.52 20.45
CA LEU A 505 -7.68 -11.46 20.83
C LEU A 505 -7.08 -12.86 20.80
N VAL A 506 -5.92 -13.00 20.16
CA VAL A 506 -5.23 -14.28 19.97
C VAL A 506 -4.20 -14.50 21.08
N ASN A 507 -4.05 -15.75 21.55
CA ASN A 507 -2.92 -16.12 22.40
C ASN A 507 -1.65 -16.26 21.55
N VAL A 508 -0.75 -15.29 21.67
CA VAL A 508 0.44 -15.17 20.81
C VAL A 508 1.39 -16.37 20.91
N THR A 509 1.54 -16.96 22.09
CA THR A 509 2.41 -18.14 22.28
C THR A 509 1.87 -19.37 21.58
N SER A 510 0.55 -19.56 21.56
CA SER A 510 -0.05 -20.71 20.88
C SER A 510 0.01 -20.64 19.35
N ILE A 511 -0.14 -19.44 18.77
CA ILE A 511 -0.24 -19.25 17.32
C ILE A 511 1.12 -18.96 16.68
N PHE A 512 1.89 -18.05 17.26
CA PHE A 512 3.17 -17.59 16.69
C PHE A 512 4.38 -18.35 17.23
N ASN A 513 4.20 -19.13 18.31
CA ASN A 513 5.27 -19.78 19.08
C ASN A 513 6.31 -18.77 19.60
N ILE A 514 5.85 -17.59 20.03
CA ILE A 514 6.66 -16.53 20.64
C ILE A 514 6.22 -16.34 22.09
N ALA A 515 7.17 -16.12 23.00
CA ALA A 515 6.87 -15.83 24.39
C ALA A 515 6.09 -14.51 24.51
N GLU A 516 5.07 -14.46 25.38
CA GLU A 516 4.28 -13.23 25.61
C GLU A 516 5.16 -12.06 26.11
N ASP A 517 6.22 -12.38 26.85
CA ASP A 517 7.20 -11.45 27.41
C ASP A 517 8.46 -11.29 26.55
N TYR A 518 8.40 -11.64 25.26
CA TYR A 518 9.55 -11.53 24.35
C TYR A 518 10.00 -10.05 24.22
N PRO A 519 11.23 -9.70 24.58
CA PRO A 519 11.63 -8.29 24.68
C PRO A 519 11.85 -7.64 23.31
N ILE A 520 11.37 -6.42 23.14
CA ILE A 520 11.57 -5.57 21.95
C ILE A 520 12.42 -4.36 22.33
N PHE A 521 13.69 -4.37 21.91
CA PHE A 521 14.64 -3.26 22.07
C PHE A 521 14.76 -2.38 20.82
N PHE A 522 14.45 -2.95 19.64
CA PHE A 522 14.46 -2.30 18.33
C PHE A 522 13.08 -2.45 17.71
N GLY A 523 12.45 -1.33 17.34
CA GLY A 523 11.09 -1.34 16.84
C GLY A 523 10.66 0.00 16.27
N GLU A 524 9.36 0.25 16.32
CA GLU A 524 8.75 1.44 15.74
C GLU A 524 8.22 2.43 16.78
N SER A 525 7.95 3.64 16.31
CA SER A 525 7.28 4.68 17.08
C SER A 525 5.83 4.33 17.40
N GLU A 526 5.26 5.05 18.37
CA GLU A 526 3.82 5.05 18.62
C GLU A 526 3.05 5.33 17.32
N SER A 527 2.03 4.54 17.01
CA SER A 527 1.22 4.77 15.80
C SER A 527 0.42 6.06 15.89
N GLU A 528 0.24 6.71 14.74
CA GLU A 528 -0.57 7.93 14.66
C GLU A 528 -2.01 7.67 15.15
N ARG A 529 -2.60 6.52 14.77
CA ARG A 529 -3.94 6.09 15.21
C ARG A 529 -4.02 5.92 16.73
N PHE A 530 -2.97 5.38 17.36
CA PHE A 530 -2.90 5.27 18.81
C PHE A 530 -2.83 6.67 19.45
N LEU A 531 -1.96 7.56 18.96
CA LEU A 531 -1.84 8.94 19.46
C LEU A 531 -3.14 9.73 19.33
N GLU A 532 -3.84 9.60 18.21
CA GLU A 532 -5.16 10.21 17.98
C GLU A 532 -6.20 9.71 18.98
N SER A 533 -6.22 8.40 19.27
CA SER A 533 -7.12 7.81 20.27
C SER A 533 -6.91 8.38 21.68
N GLN A 534 -5.70 8.86 21.95
CA GLN A 534 -5.29 9.45 23.23
C GLN A 534 -5.40 10.99 23.23
N GLY A 535 -5.80 11.62 22.12
CA GLY A 535 -5.93 13.06 21.99
C GLY A 535 -4.62 13.83 21.81
N PHE A 536 -3.54 13.16 21.38
CA PHE A 536 -2.25 13.78 21.06
C PHE A 536 -2.15 14.12 19.58
N LEU A 537 -1.27 15.08 19.23
CA LEU A 537 -0.99 15.44 17.84
C LEU A 537 0.02 14.46 17.20
N PRO A 538 -0.06 14.21 15.88
CA PRO A 538 0.92 13.39 15.16
C PRO A 538 2.35 13.91 15.32
N GLY A 539 3.31 13.00 15.45
CA GLY A 539 4.75 13.30 15.46
C GLY A 539 5.45 13.43 16.83
N LEU A 540 4.80 13.03 17.93
CA LEU A 540 5.36 13.13 19.30
C LEU A 540 6.19 11.92 19.77
N GLY A 541 6.20 10.78 19.06
CA GLY A 541 6.58 9.47 19.63
C GLY A 541 7.73 8.70 18.95
N ALA A 542 8.78 9.35 18.45
CA ALA A 542 9.84 8.67 17.71
C ALA A 542 10.69 7.73 18.60
N TYR A 543 10.65 6.41 18.35
CA TYR A 543 11.51 5.37 18.98
C TYR A 543 13.02 5.52 18.65
N ASP A 544 13.47 6.68 18.18
CA ASP A 544 14.81 6.88 17.62
C ASP A 544 15.84 7.41 18.63
N ASN A 545 15.45 7.52 19.90
CA ASN A 545 16.36 8.02 20.93
C ASN A 545 17.51 7.05 21.19
N ASN A 546 18.71 7.60 21.27
CA ASN A 546 19.92 6.82 21.55
C ASN A 546 19.94 6.45 23.03
N ILE A 547 20.22 5.20 23.34
CA ILE A 547 20.30 4.71 24.72
C ILE A 547 21.76 4.58 25.11
N LEU A 548 22.10 5.18 26.24
CA LEU A 548 23.35 5.02 26.93
C LEU A 548 23.27 3.79 27.85
N LEU A 549 24.23 2.88 27.72
CA LEU A 549 24.30 1.61 28.45
C LEU A 549 25.24 1.68 29.67
N GLY A 550 25.04 0.77 30.63
CA GLY A 550 25.84 0.67 31.85
C GLY A 550 25.59 1.80 32.85
N THR A 551 24.37 2.33 32.88
CA THR A 551 23.95 3.44 33.74
C THR A 551 23.45 2.97 35.11
N GLU A 552 23.35 3.90 36.07
CA GLU A 552 22.76 3.59 37.39
C GLU A 552 21.23 3.45 37.36
N TRP A 553 20.57 3.86 36.26
CA TRP A 553 19.11 3.89 36.10
C TRP A 553 18.52 2.60 35.50
N ALA A 554 19.31 1.53 35.34
CA ALA A 554 18.85 0.26 34.78
C ALA A 554 17.97 -0.53 35.77
N GLY A 555 16.84 -1.05 35.30
CA GLY A 555 15.99 -1.99 36.06
C GLY A 555 15.24 -1.39 37.26
N GLU A 556 15.04 -0.08 37.29
CA GLU A 556 14.33 0.62 38.38
C GLU A 556 12.79 0.54 38.27
N ILE A 557 12.24 -0.08 37.22
CA ILE A 557 10.81 -0.13 36.95
C ILE A 557 10.22 -1.45 37.46
N GLU A 558 9.14 -1.36 38.22
CA GLU A 558 8.40 -2.52 38.72
C GLU A 558 7.81 -3.33 37.56
N ASN A 559 8.09 -4.65 37.54
CA ASN A 559 7.79 -5.60 36.45
C ASN A 559 8.60 -5.43 35.16
N ASN A 560 9.67 -4.63 35.16
CA ASN A 560 10.59 -4.51 34.03
C ASN A 560 11.87 -5.33 34.30
N ASN A 561 11.88 -6.61 33.89
CA ASN A 561 12.95 -7.55 34.28
C ASN A 561 14.05 -7.75 33.21
N TYR A 562 13.86 -7.30 31.98
CA TYR A 562 14.87 -7.46 30.95
C TYR A 562 15.87 -6.30 30.97
N VAL A 563 17.11 -6.63 30.65
CA VAL A 563 18.19 -5.67 30.43
C VAL A 563 18.83 -6.06 29.10
N TYR A 564 19.28 -5.08 28.33
CA TYR A 564 19.99 -5.39 27.09
C TYR A 564 21.31 -6.15 27.37
N GLU A 565 21.35 -7.45 27.05
CA GLU A 565 22.53 -8.30 27.29
C GLU A 565 23.41 -8.51 26.05
N ALA A 566 22.97 -8.05 24.87
CA ALA A 566 23.73 -8.22 23.64
C ALA A 566 24.89 -7.22 23.51
N ALA A 567 25.72 -7.39 22.48
CA ALA A 567 26.83 -6.46 22.23
C ALA A 567 26.30 -5.05 21.91
N PRO A 568 26.91 -3.98 22.45
CA PRO A 568 26.50 -2.61 22.17
C PRO A 568 26.69 -2.28 20.69
N ASP A 569 25.94 -1.30 20.19
CA ASP A 569 26.07 -0.83 18.81
C ASP A 569 27.41 -0.10 18.59
N GLY A 570 27.95 0.49 19.65
CA GLY A 570 29.34 0.90 19.68
C GLY A 570 29.69 1.67 20.95
N SER A 571 30.92 2.19 20.97
CA SER A 571 31.41 2.98 22.10
C SER A 571 32.12 4.25 21.65
N LEU A 572 32.01 5.30 22.47
CA LEU A 572 32.73 6.55 22.29
C LEU A 572 33.64 6.81 23.49
N VAL A 573 34.71 7.58 23.26
CA VAL A 573 35.67 8.00 24.30
C VAL A 573 36.07 9.47 24.13
N GLY A 574 36.51 10.09 25.21
CA GLY A 574 37.13 11.42 25.18
C GLY A 574 36.17 12.52 24.74
N LEU A 575 36.61 13.39 23.82
CA LEU A 575 35.79 14.53 23.39
C LEU A 575 34.59 14.14 22.51
N GLU A 576 34.69 13.04 21.75
CA GLU A 576 33.57 12.54 20.93
C GLU A 576 32.39 12.15 21.85
N ASP A 577 32.71 11.38 22.88
CA ASP A 577 31.79 10.96 23.93
C ASP A 577 31.20 12.13 24.73
N PHE A 578 32.06 13.07 25.15
CA PHE A 578 31.65 14.27 25.88
C PHE A 578 30.57 15.06 25.13
N TRP A 579 30.78 15.33 23.84
CA TRP A 579 29.80 16.10 23.06
C TRP A 579 28.57 15.30 22.69
N PHE A 580 28.70 13.99 22.52
CA PHE A 580 27.56 13.10 22.28
C PHE A 580 26.61 13.10 23.50
N ASN A 581 27.15 12.89 24.71
CA ASN A 581 26.37 12.90 25.95
C ASN A 581 25.73 14.26 26.27
N ILE A 582 26.39 15.38 25.94
CA ILE A 582 25.75 16.71 25.99
C ILE A 582 24.55 16.78 25.04
N GLY A 583 24.68 16.20 23.85
CA GLY A 583 23.60 16.12 22.86
C GLY A 583 22.37 15.35 23.34
N LEU A 584 22.56 14.36 24.22
CA LEU A 584 21.48 13.60 24.85
C LEU A 584 20.74 14.36 25.95
N GLY A 585 21.19 15.56 26.35
CA GLY A 585 20.56 16.34 27.40
C GLY A 585 20.85 15.84 28.82
N LEU A 586 21.79 14.91 28.99
CA LEU A 586 22.21 14.41 30.29
C LEU A 586 22.93 15.51 31.11
N GLY A 587 22.75 15.48 32.44
CA GLY A 587 23.32 16.50 33.33
C GLY A 587 24.85 16.54 33.30
N PHE A 588 25.43 17.73 33.51
CA PHE A 588 26.89 17.94 33.49
C PHE A 588 27.67 17.01 34.44
N GLY A 589 27.06 16.56 35.54
CA GLY A 589 27.69 15.61 36.47
C GLY A 589 28.14 14.32 35.78
N TYR A 590 27.27 13.77 34.93
CA TYR A 590 27.53 12.53 34.19
C TYR A 590 28.51 12.74 33.03
N VAL A 591 28.31 13.82 32.26
CA VAL A 591 29.19 14.18 31.13
C VAL A 591 30.66 14.35 31.57
N PHE A 592 30.91 14.77 32.82
CA PHE A 592 32.26 14.96 33.37
C PHE A 592 32.87 13.73 34.05
N GLU A 593 32.14 12.63 34.27
CA GLU A 593 32.71 11.41 34.86
C GLU A 593 33.86 10.85 34.00
N GLY A 594 33.73 10.98 32.67
CA GLY A 594 34.75 10.60 31.70
C GLY A 594 34.93 9.09 31.60
N GLY A 595 35.27 8.59 30.42
CA GLY A 595 35.43 7.16 30.21
C GLY A 595 35.11 6.73 28.79
N ALA A 596 34.92 5.42 28.63
CA ALA A 596 34.28 4.85 27.45
C ALA A 596 32.83 4.54 27.81
N HIS A 597 31.89 5.14 27.09
CA HIS A 597 30.48 4.80 27.22
C HIS A 597 30.02 3.96 26.03
N GLN A 598 29.05 3.08 26.28
CA GLN A 598 28.48 2.18 25.30
C GLN A 598 27.06 2.64 24.97
N TYR A 599 26.65 2.45 23.72
CA TYR A 599 25.39 3.01 23.23
C TYR A 599 24.62 2.00 22.38
N LEU A 600 23.29 2.16 22.39
CA LEU A 600 22.38 1.69 21.34
C LEU A 600 21.88 2.90 20.55
N ILE A 601 21.95 2.83 19.23
CA ILE A 601 21.59 3.95 18.35
C ILE A 601 20.71 3.50 17.20
N ASN A 602 20.02 4.42 16.53
CA ASN A 602 19.09 4.13 15.42
C ASN A 602 18.08 3.03 15.80
N ARG A 603 17.47 3.15 16.98
CA ARG A 603 16.59 2.12 17.52
C ARG A 603 15.33 1.94 16.68
N ASN A 604 14.91 2.99 15.96
CA ASN A 604 13.87 2.90 14.97
C ASN A 604 14.34 2.07 13.75
N VAL A 605 13.64 0.98 13.47
CA VAL A 605 14.02 0.03 12.40
C VAL A 605 14.09 0.67 11.02
N LYS A 606 13.23 1.66 10.72
CA LYS A 606 13.26 2.42 9.45
C LYS A 606 14.56 3.22 9.33
N ASN A 607 14.88 4.01 10.35
CA ASN A 607 16.08 4.83 10.35
C ASN A 607 17.36 3.98 10.32
N ARG A 608 17.35 2.83 11.02
CA ARG A 608 18.45 1.86 11.04
C ARG A 608 18.75 1.32 9.65
N VAL A 609 17.74 0.91 8.89
CA VAL A 609 17.93 0.40 7.53
C VAL A 609 18.24 1.54 6.56
N GLN A 610 17.49 2.65 6.60
CA GLN A 610 17.66 3.78 5.68
C GLN A 610 19.06 4.41 5.76
N SER A 611 19.68 4.45 6.94
CA SER A 611 20.99 5.05 7.15
C SER A 611 22.14 4.34 6.41
N ILE A 612 21.96 3.06 6.04
CA ILE A 612 22.93 2.29 5.25
C ILE A 612 22.54 2.14 3.79
N LEU A 613 21.47 2.79 3.34
CA LEU A 613 21.09 2.75 1.94
C LEU A 613 21.92 3.72 1.09
N LEU A 614 22.18 3.30 -0.14
CA LEU A 614 22.82 4.10 -1.17
C LEU A 614 21.83 5.13 -1.73
N PRO A 615 22.31 6.21 -2.39
CA PRO A 615 21.44 7.16 -3.05
C PRO A 615 20.43 6.47 -3.98
N GLN A 616 19.20 6.97 -4.06
CA GLN A 616 18.13 6.47 -4.93
C GLN A 616 17.59 5.07 -4.60
N LEU A 617 18.06 4.45 -3.51
CA LEU A 617 17.33 3.40 -2.82
C LEU A 617 16.39 4.02 -1.80
N THR A 618 15.23 3.41 -1.65
CA THR A 618 14.24 3.81 -0.65
C THR A 618 13.71 2.57 0.05
N ILE A 619 13.20 2.78 1.25
CA ILE A 619 12.45 1.77 1.98
C ILE A 619 10.96 1.99 1.77
N ASP A 620 10.20 0.93 2.01
CA ASP A 620 8.77 1.03 2.27
C ASP A 620 8.54 1.63 3.67
N ASN A 621 7.53 2.49 3.81
CA ASN A 621 7.29 3.21 5.06
C ASN A 621 6.56 2.36 6.13
N ASP A 622 6.05 1.18 5.76
CA ASP A 622 5.29 0.26 6.63
C ASP A 622 6.07 -1.04 6.91
N PRO A 623 7.10 -1.00 7.77
CA PRO A 623 7.77 -2.23 8.20
C PRO A 623 6.86 -3.02 9.14
N TYR A 624 6.98 -4.34 9.13
CA TYR A 624 6.06 -5.22 9.86
C TYR A 624 6.78 -6.38 10.51
N LEU A 625 6.12 -7.00 11.49
CA LEU A 625 6.66 -8.17 12.18
C LEU A 625 6.53 -9.45 11.34
N VAL A 626 7.57 -10.27 11.40
CA VAL A 626 7.60 -11.64 10.89
C VAL A 626 8.16 -12.59 11.93
N PHE A 627 7.75 -13.86 11.82
CA PHE A 627 7.96 -14.84 12.86
C PHE A 627 8.69 -16.07 12.34
N ASP A 628 9.83 -16.38 12.95
CA ASP A 628 10.49 -17.67 12.84
C ASP A 628 9.97 -18.56 13.98
N SER A 629 8.75 -19.07 13.80
CA SER A 629 8.07 -19.90 14.80
C SER A 629 8.82 -21.18 15.13
N GLN A 630 9.74 -21.67 14.29
CA GLN A 630 10.51 -22.87 14.60
C GLN A 630 11.57 -22.60 15.67
N ASN A 631 12.19 -21.41 15.62
CA ASN A 631 13.22 -21.00 16.56
C ASN A 631 12.68 -20.10 17.69
N GLY A 632 11.39 -19.78 17.67
CA GLY A 632 10.75 -18.91 18.65
C GLY A 632 11.29 -17.48 18.61
N LYS A 633 11.59 -16.97 17.41
CA LYS A 633 12.15 -15.63 17.19
C LYS A 633 11.23 -14.76 16.35
N MET A 634 11.26 -13.46 16.58
CA MET A 634 10.55 -12.48 15.78
C MET A 634 11.47 -11.36 15.29
N TYR A 635 11.13 -10.79 14.15
CA TYR A 635 11.93 -9.79 13.46
C TYR A 635 11.02 -8.72 12.84
N TYR A 636 11.56 -7.53 12.60
CA TYR A 636 10.98 -6.58 11.66
C TYR A 636 11.49 -6.85 10.25
N VAL A 637 10.63 -6.66 9.26
CA VAL A 637 11.00 -6.67 7.84
C VAL A 637 10.87 -5.26 7.28
N VAL A 638 11.93 -4.78 6.66
CA VAL A 638 11.94 -3.51 5.94
C VAL A 638 12.20 -3.78 4.46
N SER A 639 11.21 -3.50 3.62
CA SER A 639 11.32 -3.65 2.17
C SER A 639 12.19 -2.56 1.55
N ILE A 640 13.02 -2.92 0.57
CA ILE A 640 13.97 -2.02 -0.10
C ILE A 640 13.76 -2.09 -1.62
N TYR A 641 13.60 -0.93 -2.25
CA TYR A 641 13.39 -0.82 -3.68
C TYR A 641 14.09 0.41 -4.28
N THR A 642 14.27 0.39 -5.61
CA THR A 642 14.86 1.53 -6.33
C THR A 642 13.83 2.60 -6.60
N SER A 643 14.24 3.87 -6.55
CA SER A 643 13.48 5.01 -7.06
C SER A 643 14.43 5.96 -7.78
N ILE A 644 14.75 5.61 -9.04
CA ILE A 644 15.74 6.34 -9.85
C ILE A 644 15.06 7.18 -10.91
N ASP A 645 15.15 8.49 -10.80
CA ASP A 645 14.61 9.39 -11.81
C ASP A 645 15.43 9.32 -13.11
N ILE A 646 14.81 8.84 -14.19
CA ILE A 646 15.44 8.69 -15.51
C ILE A 646 15.41 10.00 -16.32
N GLY A 647 14.26 10.68 -16.37
CA GLY A 647 14.02 11.86 -17.21
C GLY A 647 13.54 11.53 -18.64
N SER A 648 13.55 12.54 -19.53
CA SER A 648 13.12 12.41 -20.94
C SER A 648 11.66 12.01 -21.11
N TYR A 649 11.39 10.89 -21.79
CA TYR A 649 10.04 10.37 -22.03
C TYR A 649 9.49 9.56 -20.85
N SER A 650 10.32 9.23 -19.85
CA SER A 650 9.82 8.53 -18.66
C SER A 650 8.97 9.44 -17.77
N LYS A 651 7.80 8.95 -17.34
CA LYS A 651 6.88 9.64 -16.43
C LYS A 651 6.83 9.02 -15.04
N SER A 652 7.64 7.99 -14.83
CA SER A 652 7.85 7.33 -13.56
C SER A 652 9.36 7.21 -13.29
N PRO A 653 9.80 7.20 -12.02
CA PRO A 653 11.12 6.69 -11.68
C PRO A 653 11.25 5.21 -12.07
N LEU A 654 12.49 4.73 -12.11
CA LEU A 654 12.80 3.32 -12.15
C LEU A 654 12.43 2.66 -10.82
N LEU A 655 11.44 1.78 -10.86
CA LEU A 655 10.87 1.11 -9.69
C LEU A 655 11.15 -0.40 -9.76
N ARG A 656 12.02 -0.90 -8.87
CA ARG A 656 12.36 -2.33 -8.77
C ARG A 656 12.47 -2.76 -7.32
N PHE A 657 11.73 -3.80 -6.95
CA PHE A 657 11.83 -4.40 -5.63
C PHE A 657 13.09 -5.27 -5.52
N LEU A 658 14.10 -4.81 -4.78
CA LEU A 658 15.38 -5.51 -4.68
C LEU A 658 15.32 -6.65 -3.66
N GLY A 659 14.64 -6.43 -2.54
CA GLY A 659 14.54 -7.39 -1.45
C GLY A 659 14.22 -6.72 -0.13
N VAL A 660 14.46 -7.42 0.97
CA VAL A 660 14.15 -6.96 2.31
C VAL A 660 15.38 -6.97 3.21
N SER A 661 15.39 -6.10 4.22
CA SER A 661 16.28 -6.18 5.38
C SER A 661 15.47 -6.64 6.59
N VAL A 662 15.88 -7.76 7.18
CA VAL A 662 15.30 -8.30 8.41
C VAL A 662 16.10 -7.78 9.59
N VAL A 663 15.40 -7.19 10.57
CA VAL A 663 15.99 -6.60 11.79
C VAL A 663 15.58 -7.42 13.00
N ASP A 664 16.56 -7.96 13.73
CA ASP A 664 16.32 -8.64 15.00
C ASP A 664 15.88 -7.64 16.07
N VAL A 665 14.70 -7.87 16.64
CA VAL A 665 14.08 -6.96 17.62
C VAL A 665 14.80 -6.93 18.96
N ILE A 666 15.61 -7.94 19.28
CA ILE A 666 16.40 -8.03 20.51
C ILE A 666 17.73 -7.32 20.33
N ASN A 667 18.51 -7.71 19.31
CA ASN A 667 19.92 -7.32 19.23
C ASN A 667 20.22 -6.28 18.12
N GLY A 668 19.25 -6.00 17.23
CA GLY A 668 19.37 -5.01 16.16
C GLY A 668 20.21 -5.46 14.97
N GLU A 669 20.50 -6.76 14.84
CA GLU A 669 21.22 -7.37 13.71
C GLU A 669 20.39 -7.26 12.43
N LEU A 670 21.07 -6.95 11.32
CA LEU A 670 20.50 -6.73 10.01
C LEU A 670 20.93 -7.84 9.06
N THR A 671 19.95 -8.51 8.45
CA THR A 671 20.19 -9.52 7.41
C THR A 671 19.42 -9.17 6.14
N PHE A 672 20.10 -9.15 5.00
CA PHE A 672 19.50 -8.81 3.71
C PHE A 672 19.08 -10.07 2.96
N TYR A 673 17.83 -10.10 2.49
CA TYR A 673 17.30 -11.17 1.65
C TYR A 673 16.77 -10.63 0.34
N LYS A 674 17.15 -11.30 -0.75
CA LYS A 674 16.79 -10.89 -2.10
C LYS A 674 15.33 -11.16 -2.42
N ASN A 675 14.71 -10.31 -3.23
CA ASN A 675 13.39 -10.59 -3.80
C ASN A 675 13.44 -11.87 -4.67
N PRO A 676 12.66 -12.92 -4.36
CA PRO A 676 12.69 -14.19 -5.09
C PRO A 676 12.12 -14.10 -6.52
N ALA A 677 11.34 -13.06 -6.83
CA ALA A 677 10.74 -12.82 -8.14
C ALA A 677 11.53 -11.83 -9.01
N LEU A 678 12.71 -11.40 -8.56
CA LEU A 678 13.50 -10.38 -9.25
C LEU A 678 14.15 -10.93 -10.53
N ILE A 679 13.96 -10.22 -11.65
CA ILE A 679 14.55 -10.58 -12.95
C ILE A 679 15.92 -9.91 -13.08
N GLU A 680 16.99 -10.69 -13.04
CA GLU A 680 18.39 -10.20 -13.14
C GLU A 680 19.02 -10.53 -14.48
N SER A 681 18.43 -10.03 -15.55
CA SER A 681 18.96 -10.23 -16.89
C SER A 681 18.58 -9.07 -17.79
N GLU A 682 19.16 -9.06 -18.99
CA GLU A 682 18.80 -8.11 -20.06
C GLU A 682 17.33 -8.19 -20.50
N ALA A 683 16.55 -9.17 -19.99
CA ALA A 683 15.09 -9.16 -20.13
C ALA A 683 14.45 -7.92 -19.49
N ASP A 684 15.05 -7.38 -18.42
CA ASP A 684 14.75 -6.04 -17.95
C ASP A 684 15.67 -5.04 -18.68
N PRO A 685 15.14 -4.16 -19.55
CA PRO A 685 15.95 -3.20 -20.31
C PRO A 685 16.70 -2.20 -19.42
N MET A 686 16.37 -2.14 -18.13
CA MET A 686 16.99 -1.26 -17.16
C MET A 686 17.99 -1.95 -16.24
N TYR A 687 18.20 -3.26 -16.40
CA TYR A 687 19.03 -4.07 -15.50
C TYR A 687 20.40 -3.44 -15.24
N ASP A 688 21.07 -2.96 -16.28
CA ASP A 688 22.39 -2.34 -16.15
C ASP A 688 22.41 -1.06 -15.29
N VAL A 689 21.29 -0.35 -15.20
CA VAL A 689 21.17 0.87 -14.39
C VAL A 689 21.13 0.53 -12.90
N TRP A 690 20.47 -0.56 -12.52
CA TRP A 690 20.19 -0.88 -11.12
C TRP A 690 20.94 -2.09 -10.55
N LYS A 691 21.52 -2.97 -11.39
CA LYS A 691 22.30 -4.15 -10.96
C LYS A 691 23.42 -3.83 -9.97
N TYR A 692 23.97 -2.62 -10.04
CA TYR A 692 25.01 -2.16 -9.11
C TYR A 692 24.52 -2.20 -7.66
N TYR A 693 23.26 -1.80 -7.40
CA TYR A 693 22.71 -1.82 -6.04
C TYR A 693 22.63 -3.25 -5.52
N LEU A 694 22.30 -4.23 -6.36
CA LEU A 694 22.37 -5.64 -5.96
C LEU A 694 23.79 -6.05 -5.57
N ASN A 695 24.80 -5.68 -6.37
CA ASN A 695 26.18 -6.09 -6.13
C ASN A 695 26.80 -5.49 -4.87
N ARG A 696 26.26 -4.39 -4.34
CA ARG A 696 26.85 -3.66 -3.22
C ARG A 696 26.41 -4.15 -1.84
N TYR A 697 25.25 -4.77 -1.75
CA TYR A 697 24.76 -5.45 -0.55
C TYR A 697 24.83 -6.95 -0.75
N ASP A 698 24.81 -7.65 0.37
CA ASP A 698 25.01 -9.08 0.38
C ASP A 698 23.67 -9.80 0.55
N TRP A 699 22.94 -9.86 -0.56
CA TRP A 699 21.60 -10.41 -0.57
C TRP A 699 21.63 -11.94 -0.45
N GLY A 700 21.17 -12.46 0.68
CA GLY A 700 20.92 -13.89 0.88
C GLY A 700 19.65 -14.37 0.18
N GLU A 701 19.48 -15.69 0.08
CA GLU A 701 18.21 -16.29 -0.35
C GLU A 701 17.18 -16.26 0.79
N VAL A 702 15.92 -15.99 0.45
CA VAL A 702 14.82 -15.93 1.43
C VAL A 702 14.62 -17.31 2.07
N PRO A 703 14.70 -17.43 3.41
CA PRO A 703 14.45 -18.70 4.08
C PRO A 703 12.97 -19.07 4.03
N SER A 704 12.67 -20.38 4.11
CA SER A 704 11.30 -20.90 3.96
C SER A 704 10.29 -20.33 4.96
N TRP A 705 10.72 -20.04 6.20
CA TRP A 705 9.85 -19.43 7.21
C TRP A 705 9.43 -18.01 6.84
N LEU A 706 10.30 -17.26 6.14
CA LEU A 706 10.05 -15.88 5.72
C LEU A 706 9.24 -15.83 4.42
N LYS A 707 9.47 -16.75 3.48
CA LYS A 707 8.85 -16.75 2.14
C LYS A 707 7.33 -16.55 2.18
N ASN A 708 6.64 -17.23 3.09
CA ASN A 708 5.17 -17.18 3.19
C ASN A 708 4.63 -15.93 3.89
N GLN A 709 5.49 -15.17 4.57
CA GLN A 709 5.14 -13.95 5.31
C GLN A 709 5.54 -12.68 4.53
N LEU A 710 6.28 -12.81 3.42
CA LEU A 710 6.70 -11.66 2.63
C LEU A 710 5.50 -10.96 1.96
N ARG A 711 5.49 -9.64 2.11
CA ARG A 711 4.59 -8.70 1.43
C ARG A 711 5.34 -7.99 0.31
N TYR A 712 4.71 -7.86 -0.86
CA TYR A 712 5.18 -6.96 -1.89
C TYR A 712 5.03 -5.52 -1.35
N PRO A 713 6.01 -4.62 -1.52
CA PRO A 713 5.99 -3.34 -0.80
C PRO A 713 4.84 -2.44 -1.27
N GLU A 714 4.14 -1.83 -0.32
CA GLU A 714 2.95 -1.01 -0.55
C GLU A 714 3.31 0.23 -1.36
N ASP A 715 4.21 1.07 -0.85
CA ASP A 715 4.59 2.33 -1.48
C ASP A 715 5.10 2.14 -2.92
N LEU A 716 5.82 1.04 -3.13
CA LEU A 716 6.30 0.63 -4.44
C LEU A 716 5.13 0.28 -5.35
N PHE A 717 4.25 -0.63 -4.94
CA PHE A 717 3.15 -1.09 -5.77
C PHE A 717 2.21 0.06 -6.10
N GLU A 718 1.91 0.93 -5.13
CA GLU A 718 1.13 2.14 -5.37
C GLU A 718 1.75 3.07 -6.40
N ALA A 719 3.08 3.24 -6.38
CA ALA A 719 3.78 4.03 -7.38
C ALA A 719 3.68 3.39 -8.78
N GLN A 720 3.79 2.06 -8.86
CA GLN A 720 3.60 1.31 -10.10
C GLN A 720 2.16 1.42 -10.61
N LEU A 721 1.17 1.27 -9.74
CA LEU A 721 -0.25 1.40 -10.05
C LEU A 721 -0.60 2.81 -10.54
N ARG A 722 -0.11 3.87 -9.88
CA ARG A 722 -0.31 5.26 -10.32
C ARG A 722 0.19 5.50 -11.74
N ALA A 723 1.30 4.86 -12.13
CA ALA A 723 1.74 4.88 -13.53
C ALA A 723 0.82 4.03 -14.41
N ASN A 724 0.48 2.82 -13.98
CA ASN A 724 -0.33 1.89 -14.74
C ASN A 724 -1.73 2.42 -15.06
N TYR A 725 -2.36 3.21 -14.19
CA TYR A 725 -3.69 3.79 -14.40
C TYR A 725 -3.83 4.59 -15.70
N VAL A 726 -2.71 5.07 -16.27
CA VAL A 726 -2.69 5.81 -17.54
C VAL A 726 -1.92 5.05 -18.61
N TYR A 727 -0.75 4.50 -18.29
CA TYR A 727 0.18 3.98 -19.29
C TYR A 727 -0.04 2.51 -19.68
N HIS A 728 -1.07 1.86 -19.14
CA HIS A 728 -1.55 0.58 -19.67
C HIS A 728 -2.29 0.74 -21.01
N VAL A 729 -2.76 1.96 -21.34
CA VAL A 729 -3.47 2.24 -22.59
C VAL A 729 -2.48 2.45 -23.73
N GLU A 730 -2.31 1.43 -24.57
CA GLU A 730 -1.33 1.44 -25.66
C GLU A 730 -1.92 1.83 -27.03
N GLU A 731 -3.23 1.98 -27.13
CA GLU A 731 -3.93 2.21 -28.40
C GLU A 731 -4.32 3.68 -28.61
N LEU A 732 -3.99 4.24 -29.79
CA LEU A 732 -4.19 5.67 -30.11
C LEU A 732 -5.64 6.12 -29.89
N LYS A 733 -6.60 5.31 -30.34
CA LYS A 733 -8.02 5.68 -30.32
C LYS A 733 -8.54 5.77 -28.89
N THR A 734 -8.20 4.77 -28.06
CA THR A 734 -8.58 4.70 -26.66
C THR A 734 -7.91 5.82 -25.87
N TRP A 735 -6.60 6.03 -26.04
CA TRP A 735 -5.87 7.12 -25.39
C TRP A 735 -6.43 8.50 -25.71
N LYS A 736 -6.69 8.77 -27.01
CA LYS A 736 -7.20 10.08 -27.43
C LYS A 736 -8.60 10.37 -26.88
N ARG A 737 -9.41 9.32 -26.67
CA ARG A 737 -10.75 9.43 -26.05
C ARG A 737 -10.66 9.53 -24.53
N GLY A 738 -9.67 8.87 -23.92
CA GLY A 738 -9.38 8.91 -22.49
C GLY A 738 -10.40 8.17 -21.64
N ASP A 739 -11.10 7.18 -22.20
CA ASP A 739 -12.19 6.46 -21.54
C ASP A 739 -11.75 5.19 -20.79
N ASP A 740 -10.51 4.74 -20.99
CA ASP A 740 -9.89 3.60 -20.29
C ASP A 740 -8.78 4.07 -19.35
N PHE A 741 -8.83 5.33 -18.90
CA PHE A 741 -7.96 5.80 -17.83
C PHE A 741 -8.61 5.51 -16.49
N HIS A 742 -7.79 5.12 -15.52
CA HIS A 742 -8.25 4.74 -14.20
C HIS A 742 -7.97 5.83 -13.16
N GLU A 743 -8.74 5.81 -12.08
CA GLU A 743 -8.45 6.52 -10.84
C GLU A 743 -8.78 5.65 -9.63
N ARG A 744 -8.04 5.84 -8.54
CA ARG A 744 -8.35 5.16 -7.28
C ARG A 744 -9.62 5.77 -6.67
N PRO A 745 -10.54 4.96 -6.12
CA PRO A 745 -11.70 5.45 -5.38
C PRO A 745 -11.29 6.37 -4.22
N GLU A 746 -12.17 7.29 -3.85
CA GLU A 746 -11.92 8.32 -2.82
C GLU A 746 -11.54 7.78 -1.43
N ASN A 747 -12.06 6.60 -1.07
CA ASN A 747 -11.70 5.87 0.17
C ASN A 747 -11.05 4.51 -0.17
N GLY A 748 -10.48 4.38 -1.36
CA GLY A 748 -9.76 3.19 -1.78
C GLY A 748 -8.33 3.20 -1.26
N ASP A 749 -7.79 2.02 -1.03
CA ASP A 749 -6.42 1.80 -0.57
C ASP A 749 -5.87 0.49 -1.14
N LEU A 750 -4.56 0.26 -1.01
CA LEU A 750 -4.00 -1.07 -1.25
C LEU A 750 -4.30 -1.96 -0.05
N PHE A 751 -5.25 -2.88 -0.21
CA PHE A 751 -5.58 -3.82 0.85
C PHE A 751 -4.86 -5.15 0.65
N TYR A 752 -3.97 -5.51 1.56
CA TYR A 752 -3.58 -6.91 1.71
C TYR A 752 -4.77 -7.67 2.28
N ILE A 753 -5.30 -8.71 1.62
CA ILE A 753 -6.42 -9.55 2.12
C ILE A 753 -6.26 -11.01 1.70
N GLU A 754 -6.98 -11.91 2.36
CA GLU A 754 -7.26 -13.25 1.85
C GLU A 754 -8.35 -13.21 0.78
N THR A 755 -8.17 -13.89 -0.36
CA THR A 755 -9.21 -14.03 -1.39
C THR A 755 -8.95 -15.26 -2.28
N ASP A 756 -9.95 -15.69 -3.05
CA ASP A 756 -9.83 -16.83 -3.97
C ASP A 756 -9.71 -16.33 -5.41
N LEU A 757 -8.54 -16.56 -6.02
CA LEU A 757 -8.27 -16.20 -7.41
C LEU A 757 -8.52 -17.35 -8.40
N GLY A 758 -9.03 -18.49 -7.92
CA GLY A 758 -9.37 -19.70 -8.69
C GLY A 758 -8.46 -20.89 -8.39
N ASN A 759 -7.49 -20.72 -7.48
CA ASN A 759 -6.55 -21.75 -7.05
C ASN A 759 -6.65 -22.03 -5.54
N GLY A 760 -7.77 -21.67 -4.92
CA GLY A 760 -7.97 -21.66 -3.48
C GLY A 760 -7.63 -20.30 -2.87
N ILE A 761 -7.89 -20.19 -1.57
CA ILE A 761 -7.73 -18.94 -0.83
C ILE A 761 -6.24 -18.66 -0.62
N GLU A 762 -5.80 -17.49 -1.08
CA GLU A 762 -4.42 -17.03 -0.95
C GLU A 762 -4.37 -15.56 -0.48
N PHE A 763 -3.24 -15.19 0.11
CA PHE A 763 -2.99 -13.84 0.60
C PHE A 763 -2.47 -12.93 -0.52
N VAL A 764 -3.14 -11.81 -0.77
CA VAL A 764 -2.87 -10.93 -1.92
C VAL A 764 -2.92 -9.47 -1.53
N GLY A 765 -2.18 -8.61 -2.23
CA GLY A 765 -2.38 -7.16 -2.22
C GLY A 765 -3.37 -6.79 -3.32
N LEU A 766 -4.43 -6.05 -2.99
CA LEU A 766 -5.55 -5.77 -3.88
C LEU A 766 -5.87 -4.27 -3.88
N ASP A 767 -5.94 -3.67 -5.08
CA ASP A 767 -6.34 -2.27 -5.27
C ASP A 767 -7.48 -2.19 -6.31
N LEU A 768 -8.55 -1.50 -5.94
CA LEU A 768 -9.74 -1.31 -6.78
C LEU A 768 -9.62 0.00 -7.54
N VAL A 769 -10.04 0.00 -8.81
CA VAL A 769 -9.98 1.20 -9.66
C VAL A 769 -11.29 1.49 -10.36
N GLU A 770 -11.58 2.78 -10.52
CA GLU A 770 -12.75 3.31 -11.21
C GLU A 770 -12.34 3.98 -12.53
N TYR A 771 -13.27 4.07 -13.48
CA TYR A 771 -13.02 4.83 -14.72
C TYR A 771 -12.95 6.32 -14.44
N ARG A 772 -11.90 6.97 -14.96
CA ARG A 772 -11.66 8.39 -14.73
C ARG A 772 -12.69 9.26 -15.44
N GLY A 773 -13.28 10.21 -14.71
CA GLY A 773 -14.13 11.26 -15.29
C GLY A 773 -15.58 10.84 -15.58
N THR A 774 -16.03 9.68 -15.06
CA THR A 774 -17.43 9.26 -15.11
C THR A 774 -18.21 9.79 -13.91
N GLU A 775 -19.40 10.41 -14.13
CA GLU A 775 -20.25 10.93 -13.04
C GLU A 775 -20.78 9.82 -12.12
N ALA A 776 -21.16 8.68 -12.69
CA ALA A 776 -21.45 7.46 -11.95
C ALA A 776 -20.16 6.62 -11.96
N ARG A 777 -19.45 6.60 -10.83
CA ARG A 777 -18.15 5.91 -10.69
C ARG A 777 -18.33 4.41 -10.86
N THR A 778 -18.04 3.90 -12.06
CA THR A 778 -18.09 2.47 -12.41
C THR A 778 -16.75 1.82 -12.13
N LEU A 779 -16.76 0.56 -11.70
CA LEU A 779 -15.55 -0.23 -11.49
C LEU A 779 -14.87 -0.47 -12.84
N ALA A 780 -13.62 -0.02 -12.99
CA ALA A 780 -12.79 -0.30 -14.16
C ALA A 780 -12.06 -1.64 -14.03
N GLY A 781 -11.78 -2.06 -12.80
CA GLY A 781 -11.18 -3.34 -12.51
C GLY A 781 -10.55 -3.42 -11.14
N MET A 782 -9.74 -4.46 -10.96
CA MET A 782 -9.04 -4.78 -9.73
C MET A 782 -7.62 -5.22 -10.06
N TYR A 783 -6.64 -4.53 -9.49
CA TYR A 783 -5.24 -4.93 -9.54
C TYR A 783 -4.94 -5.83 -8.34
N VAL A 784 -4.22 -6.92 -8.58
CA VAL A 784 -3.85 -7.89 -7.55
C VAL A 784 -2.36 -8.22 -7.67
N VAL A 785 -1.64 -8.25 -6.56
CA VAL A 785 -0.28 -8.81 -6.46
C VAL A 785 -0.30 -9.99 -5.49
N ARG A 786 0.20 -11.14 -5.95
CA ARG A 786 0.15 -12.41 -5.21
C ARG A 786 1.37 -12.56 -4.31
N HIS A 787 1.20 -13.30 -3.21
CA HIS A 787 2.24 -13.58 -2.22
C HIS A 787 2.49 -15.09 -2.05
N GLY A 788 3.36 -15.45 -1.08
CA GLY A 788 3.68 -16.83 -0.77
C GLY A 788 4.38 -17.55 -1.93
N ASP A 789 3.76 -18.60 -2.46
CA ASP A 789 4.35 -19.37 -3.56
C ASP A 789 4.32 -18.65 -4.91
N ASN A 790 3.39 -17.71 -5.10
CA ASN A 790 3.23 -16.91 -6.31
C ASN A 790 3.75 -15.48 -6.13
N PHE A 791 4.71 -15.29 -5.21
CA PHE A 791 5.20 -13.97 -4.80
C PHE A 791 5.59 -13.10 -5.99
N GLY A 792 5.01 -11.90 -6.08
CA GLY A 792 5.35 -10.89 -7.09
C GLY A 792 4.62 -11.04 -8.43
N GLU A 793 3.82 -12.09 -8.63
CA GLU A 793 2.94 -12.18 -9.79
C GLU A 793 1.80 -11.17 -9.67
N ALA A 794 1.65 -10.29 -10.67
CA ALA A 794 0.59 -9.28 -10.67
C ALA A 794 -0.45 -9.55 -11.75
N LEU A 795 -1.72 -9.39 -11.38
CA LEU A 795 -2.88 -9.59 -12.23
C LEU A 795 -3.70 -8.30 -12.30
N PHE A 796 -4.32 -8.04 -13.45
CA PHE A 796 -5.34 -7.00 -13.60
C PHE A 796 -6.64 -7.61 -14.12
N TYR A 797 -7.64 -7.67 -13.24
CA TYR A 797 -8.99 -8.09 -13.60
C TYR A 797 -9.79 -6.90 -14.13
N HIS A 798 -9.90 -6.77 -15.44
CA HIS A 798 -10.51 -5.62 -16.10
C HIS A 798 -12.00 -5.81 -16.35
N THR A 799 -12.77 -4.72 -16.32
CA THR A 799 -14.21 -4.73 -16.69
C THR A 799 -14.45 -4.26 -18.12
N ARG A 800 -13.41 -3.81 -18.85
CA ARG A 800 -13.55 -3.47 -20.28
C ARG A 800 -14.11 -4.66 -21.06
N ASN A 801 -15.08 -4.36 -21.94
CA ASN A 801 -15.83 -5.35 -22.71
C ASN A 801 -16.73 -6.29 -21.89
N ALA A 802 -16.95 -6.04 -20.59
CA ALA A 802 -17.99 -6.73 -19.84
C ALA A 802 -19.37 -6.41 -20.45
N THR A 803 -20.29 -7.38 -20.35
CA THR A 803 -21.67 -7.24 -20.85
C THR A 803 -22.46 -6.21 -20.06
N GLU A 804 -22.12 -6.03 -18.78
CA GLU A 804 -22.77 -5.11 -17.86
C GLU A 804 -21.71 -4.26 -17.14
N ASN A 805 -22.08 -3.02 -16.80
CA ASN A 805 -21.20 -2.12 -16.06
C ASN A 805 -21.31 -2.42 -14.57
N LEU A 806 -20.20 -2.79 -13.95
CA LEU A 806 -20.12 -3.00 -12.52
C LEU A 806 -20.09 -1.65 -11.77
N ILE A 807 -20.78 -1.58 -10.64
CA ILE A 807 -20.74 -0.40 -9.77
C ILE A 807 -19.36 -0.29 -9.09
N GLY A 808 -18.87 0.93 -8.88
CA GLY A 808 -17.66 1.17 -8.09
C GLY A 808 -17.91 1.14 -6.56
N PRO A 809 -16.84 1.09 -5.74
CA PRO A 809 -16.93 1.01 -4.28
C PRO A 809 -17.78 2.12 -3.63
N LYS A 810 -17.74 3.34 -4.18
CA LYS A 810 -18.55 4.45 -3.67
C LYS A 810 -20.04 4.19 -3.88
N THR A 811 -20.44 3.77 -5.07
CA THR A 811 -21.84 3.45 -5.39
C THR A 811 -22.34 2.28 -4.55
N ALA A 812 -21.49 1.27 -4.31
CA ALA A 812 -21.82 0.17 -3.41
C ALA A 812 -22.11 0.68 -1.98
N ARG A 813 -21.24 1.53 -1.44
CA ARG A 813 -21.42 2.14 -0.11
C ARG A 813 -22.71 2.96 -0.01
N ASP A 814 -22.98 3.81 -1.00
CA ASP A 814 -24.18 4.64 -1.03
C ASP A 814 -25.47 3.78 -1.12
N THR A 815 -25.41 2.67 -1.86
CA THR A 815 -26.53 1.73 -1.99
C THR A 815 -26.78 0.99 -0.68
N TYR A 816 -25.74 0.44 -0.05
CA TYR A 816 -25.83 -0.16 1.28
C TYR A 816 -26.39 0.83 2.31
N GLN A 817 -25.87 2.06 2.34
CA GLN A 817 -26.35 3.09 3.26
C GLN A 817 -27.84 3.38 3.07
N THR A 818 -28.31 3.39 1.81
CA THR A 818 -29.71 3.65 1.48
C THR A 818 -30.60 2.50 1.92
N GLU A 819 -30.26 1.25 1.58
CA GLU A 819 -31.06 0.06 1.90
C GLU A 819 -31.08 -0.24 3.41
N ALA A 820 -29.96 -0.03 4.11
CA ALA A 820 -29.83 -0.26 5.55
C ALA A 820 -30.07 1.00 6.41
N THR A 821 -30.70 2.06 5.85
CA THR A 821 -30.84 3.36 6.53
C THR A 821 -31.44 3.25 7.93
N GLN A 822 -32.47 2.41 8.10
CA GLN A 822 -33.17 2.27 9.38
C GLN A 822 -32.25 1.69 10.47
N GLU A 823 -31.55 0.60 10.17
CA GLU A 823 -30.62 -0.05 11.10
C GLU A 823 -29.40 0.84 11.39
N ILE A 824 -28.80 1.44 10.35
CA ILE A 824 -27.65 2.34 10.53
C ILE A 824 -28.00 3.54 11.41
N SER A 825 -29.22 4.08 11.30
CA SER A 825 -29.67 5.21 12.13
C SER A 825 -29.78 4.88 13.63
N LEU A 826 -29.90 3.60 13.98
CA LEU A 826 -29.92 3.12 15.36
C LEU A 826 -28.50 2.94 15.93
N ILE A 827 -27.48 2.87 15.08
CA ILE A 827 -26.08 2.73 15.48
C ILE A 827 -25.55 4.10 15.93
N ALA A 828 -25.24 4.21 17.21
CA ALA A 828 -24.71 5.45 17.76
C ALA A 828 -23.31 5.76 17.18
N ASN A 829 -23.17 6.95 16.58
CA ASN A 829 -21.96 7.42 15.88
C ASN A 829 -21.40 6.38 14.89
N ALA A 830 -22.28 5.92 13.99
CA ALA A 830 -21.98 4.91 12.98
C ALA A 830 -20.79 5.33 12.09
N ARG A 831 -19.82 4.42 11.93
CA ARG A 831 -18.68 4.55 11.03
C ARG A 831 -18.62 3.34 10.11
N MET A 832 -18.62 3.56 8.80
CA MET A 832 -18.36 2.50 7.83
C MET A 832 -16.85 2.27 7.69
N GLY A 833 -16.42 1.01 7.72
CA GLY A 833 -15.04 0.59 7.55
C GLY A 833 -14.58 0.49 6.10
N ASN A 834 -13.64 -0.42 5.86
CA ASN A 834 -13.10 -0.74 4.55
C ASN A 834 -14.20 -1.26 3.60
N THR A 835 -14.05 -1.00 2.31
CA THR A 835 -14.92 -1.60 1.28
C THR A 835 -14.07 -2.58 0.48
N LEU A 836 -14.27 -3.86 0.77
CA LEU A 836 -13.47 -4.96 0.20
C LEU A 836 -14.30 -5.71 -0.84
N LEU A 837 -13.67 -6.28 -1.87
CA LEU A 837 -14.34 -6.99 -2.96
C LEU A 837 -13.99 -8.49 -2.90
N TYR A 838 -15.00 -9.34 -2.82
CA TYR A 838 -14.83 -10.79 -2.71
C TYR A 838 -15.61 -11.53 -3.81
N PRO A 839 -15.08 -12.64 -4.34
CA PRO A 839 -15.81 -13.51 -5.25
C PRO A 839 -16.64 -14.49 -4.42
N LEU A 840 -17.97 -14.46 -4.57
CA LEU A 840 -18.89 -15.33 -3.83
C LEU A 840 -20.04 -15.75 -4.75
N GLY A 841 -20.54 -16.97 -4.64
CA GLY A 841 -21.77 -17.41 -5.30
C GLY A 841 -21.78 -17.28 -6.83
N GLY A 842 -20.61 -17.31 -7.49
CA GLY A 842 -20.47 -17.10 -8.92
C GLY A 842 -20.56 -15.63 -9.37
N SER A 843 -20.57 -14.68 -8.42
CA SER A 843 -20.51 -13.24 -8.68
C SER A 843 -19.45 -12.57 -7.80
N VAL A 844 -19.44 -11.23 -7.75
CA VAL A 844 -18.54 -10.43 -6.91
C VAL A 844 -19.34 -9.46 -6.05
N TYR A 845 -18.96 -9.41 -4.78
CA TYR A 845 -19.68 -8.67 -3.74
C TYR A 845 -18.75 -7.74 -2.99
N TYR A 846 -19.20 -6.51 -2.79
CA TYR A 846 -18.57 -5.57 -1.88
C TYR A 846 -18.99 -5.87 -0.46
N TYR A 847 -18.03 -6.15 0.42
CA TYR A 847 -18.22 -6.27 1.86
C TYR A 847 -17.94 -4.92 2.56
N ILE A 848 -18.87 -4.46 3.40
CA ILE A 848 -18.80 -3.17 4.10
C ILE A 848 -19.24 -3.33 5.57
N PRO A 849 -18.32 -3.32 6.54
CA PRO A 849 -18.65 -3.34 7.96
C PRO A 849 -19.03 -1.93 8.47
N THR A 850 -19.93 -1.87 9.44
CA THR A 850 -20.37 -0.66 10.14
C THR A 850 -20.17 -0.82 11.65
N TYR A 851 -19.39 0.09 12.23
CA TYR A 851 -19.05 0.10 13.64
C TYR A 851 -19.81 1.20 14.41
N SER A 852 -20.10 0.95 15.68
CA SER A 852 -20.39 2.01 16.65
C SER A 852 -19.10 2.47 17.32
N THR A 853 -18.95 3.76 17.55
CA THR A 853 -17.76 4.38 18.18
C THR A 853 -18.06 4.98 19.56
N VAL A 854 -19.18 4.61 20.19
CA VAL A 854 -19.58 5.12 21.51
C VAL A 854 -19.04 4.24 22.63
N GLY A 855 -18.56 4.86 23.72
CA GLY A 855 -18.13 4.14 24.92
C GLY A 855 -16.62 3.84 25.00
N GLY A 856 -15.81 4.49 24.16
CA GLY A 856 -14.34 4.39 24.19
C GLY A 856 -13.77 3.19 23.43
N LEU A 857 -14.59 2.18 23.11
CA LEU A 857 -14.24 1.04 22.26
C LEU A 857 -15.21 0.91 21.10
N GLN A 858 -14.69 0.58 19.92
CA GLN A 858 -15.52 0.29 18.76
C GLN A 858 -16.19 -1.08 18.88
N GLN A 859 -17.37 -1.21 18.26
CA GLN A 859 -18.10 -2.48 18.17
C GLN A 859 -18.66 -2.64 16.76
N LEU A 860 -18.45 -3.80 16.14
CA LEU A 860 -19.17 -4.17 14.92
C LEU A 860 -20.66 -4.28 15.25
N LYS A 861 -21.51 -3.61 14.48
CA LYS A 861 -22.97 -3.57 14.70
C LYS A 861 -23.77 -4.01 13.49
N LEU A 862 -23.22 -3.87 12.31
CA LEU A 862 -23.88 -4.24 11.06
C LEU A 862 -22.80 -4.52 10.01
N ALA A 863 -23.02 -5.53 9.17
CA ALA A 863 -22.24 -5.82 7.99
C ALA A 863 -23.16 -5.84 6.76
N GLY A 864 -22.65 -5.41 5.62
CA GLY A 864 -23.40 -5.36 4.37
C GLY A 864 -22.63 -5.95 3.21
N PHE A 865 -23.31 -6.76 2.40
CA PHE A 865 -22.89 -7.17 1.08
C PHE A 865 -23.66 -6.42 0.02
N VAL A 866 -22.95 -5.94 -1.00
CA VAL A 866 -23.55 -5.34 -2.19
C VAL A 866 -23.03 -6.03 -3.44
N GLU A 867 -23.92 -6.62 -4.21
CA GLU A 867 -23.59 -7.32 -5.44
C GLU A 867 -23.25 -6.30 -6.55
N ALA A 868 -22.13 -6.48 -7.25
CA ALA A 868 -21.57 -5.44 -8.10
C ALA A 868 -22.31 -5.19 -9.43
N PHE A 869 -23.09 -6.15 -9.93
CA PHE A 869 -23.81 -6.09 -11.21
C PHE A 869 -25.26 -5.58 -11.05
N THR A 870 -26.00 -6.21 -10.15
CA THR A 870 -27.42 -6.05 -9.84
C THR A 870 -27.69 -5.02 -8.74
N ARG A 871 -26.69 -4.68 -7.93
CA ARG A 871 -26.80 -3.78 -6.76
C ARG A 871 -27.68 -4.33 -5.63
N GLN A 872 -27.92 -5.63 -5.61
CA GLN A 872 -28.64 -6.26 -4.53
C GLN A 872 -27.85 -6.12 -3.22
N VAL A 873 -28.56 -5.82 -2.13
CA VAL A 873 -27.97 -5.65 -0.81
C VAL A 873 -28.50 -6.72 0.15
N GLY A 874 -27.59 -7.36 0.88
CA GLY A 874 -27.88 -8.17 2.06
C GLY A 874 -27.13 -7.58 3.25
N TYR A 875 -27.76 -7.50 4.41
CA TYR A 875 -27.12 -6.97 5.62
C TYR A 875 -27.57 -7.74 6.86
N GLY A 876 -26.67 -7.85 7.83
CA GLY A 876 -26.81 -8.65 9.04
C GLY A 876 -25.84 -8.20 10.13
N SER A 877 -25.80 -8.89 11.26
CA SER A 877 -24.90 -8.48 12.36
C SER A 877 -23.42 -8.78 12.09
N ASP A 878 -23.14 -9.74 11.20
CA ASP A 878 -21.82 -10.15 10.73
C ASP A 878 -21.87 -10.55 9.24
N ALA A 879 -20.72 -10.97 8.69
CA ALA A 879 -20.61 -11.40 7.30
C ALA A 879 -21.51 -12.61 6.95
N ASP A 880 -21.66 -13.61 7.82
CA ASP A 880 -22.46 -14.81 7.52
C ASP A 880 -23.95 -14.44 7.43
N GLU A 881 -24.47 -13.69 8.41
CA GLU A 881 -25.85 -13.21 8.39
C GLU A 881 -26.12 -12.26 7.22
N ALA A 882 -25.19 -11.35 6.92
CA ALA A 882 -25.32 -10.42 5.81
C ALA A 882 -25.37 -11.13 4.46
N TYR A 883 -24.56 -12.18 4.30
CA TYR A 883 -24.55 -12.98 3.08
C TYR A 883 -25.84 -13.79 2.96
N ASP A 884 -26.28 -14.46 4.02
CA ASP A 884 -27.52 -15.22 4.04
C ASP A 884 -28.76 -14.36 3.72
N ALA A 885 -28.75 -13.09 4.13
CA ALA A 885 -29.83 -12.14 3.86
C ALA A 885 -30.00 -11.80 2.37
N LEU A 886 -29.03 -12.10 1.51
CA LEU A 886 -29.16 -11.92 0.06
C LEU A 886 -30.22 -12.86 -0.54
N GLY A 887 -30.47 -14.03 0.06
CA GLY A 887 -31.58 -14.92 -0.31
C GLY A 887 -31.53 -15.56 -1.72
N ASN A 888 -30.50 -15.28 -2.53
CA ASN A 888 -30.42 -15.66 -3.95
C ASN A 888 -29.51 -16.86 -4.22
N PHE A 889 -29.48 -17.83 -3.31
CA PHE A 889 -28.60 -19.01 -3.43
C PHE A 889 -29.37 -20.22 -3.88
N GLY A 890 -28.76 -21.07 -4.71
CA GLY A 890 -29.24 -22.44 -4.90
C GLY A 890 -29.27 -23.21 -3.56
N PRO A 891 -30.05 -24.30 -3.45
CA PRO A 891 -30.16 -25.06 -2.22
C PRO A 891 -28.79 -25.57 -1.74
N ARG A 892 -28.47 -25.49 -0.44
CA ARG A 892 -27.16 -25.96 0.08
C ARG A 892 -27.09 -27.50 0.18
N THR A 893 -25.87 -28.03 0.34
CA THR A 893 -25.68 -29.48 0.51
C THR A 893 -26.42 -30.02 1.73
N PHE A 894 -27.01 -31.20 1.58
CA PHE A 894 -27.76 -31.88 2.63
C PHE A 894 -27.60 -33.40 2.48
N THR A 895 -27.83 -34.14 3.57
CA THR A 895 -27.51 -35.57 3.63
C THR A 895 -28.77 -36.40 3.74
N LEU A 896 -28.82 -37.51 3.01
CA LEU A 896 -29.86 -38.53 3.07
C LEU A 896 -29.42 -39.72 3.93
N THR A 897 -30.33 -40.18 4.78
CA THR A 897 -30.24 -41.40 5.60
C THR A 897 -31.55 -42.19 5.53
N SER A 898 -31.53 -43.46 5.93
CA SER A 898 -32.74 -44.28 6.04
C SER A 898 -32.74 -45.09 7.32
N ASP A 899 -33.93 -45.41 7.82
CA ASP A 899 -34.14 -46.38 8.90
C ASP A 899 -34.35 -47.81 8.38
N ALA A 900 -34.19 -48.05 7.08
CA ALA A 900 -34.28 -49.37 6.47
C ALA A 900 -33.30 -50.37 7.09
N GLY A 901 -33.76 -51.61 7.27
CA GLY A 901 -32.88 -52.71 7.67
C GLY A 901 -31.82 -53.04 6.60
N ASN A 902 -30.85 -53.89 6.94
CA ASN A 902 -29.88 -54.40 5.96
C ASN A 902 -29.80 -55.94 5.95
N PRO A 903 -30.43 -56.62 4.98
CA PRO A 903 -31.40 -56.10 4.02
C PRO A 903 -32.73 -55.74 4.71
N ASP A 904 -33.47 -54.81 4.13
CA ASP A 904 -34.81 -54.41 4.57
C ASP A 904 -35.82 -55.53 4.30
N ILE A 905 -36.62 -55.91 5.28
CA ILE A 905 -37.37 -57.18 5.26
C ILE A 905 -38.85 -57.03 4.92
N ASP A 906 -39.41 -55.84 5.00
CA ASP A 906 -40.84 -55.57 4.79
C ASP A 906 -41.12 -54.62 3.62
N GLY A 907 -40.10 -53.91 3.10
CA GLY A 907 -40.25 -52.92 2.04
C GLY A 907 -40.93 -51.65 2.54
N LEU A 908 -40.90 -51.40 3.85
CA LEU A 908 -41.45 -50.23 4.52
C LEU A 908 -40.35 -49.56 5.35
N PHE A 909 -39.83 -48.46 4.83
CA PHE A 909 -38.82 -47.66 5.51
C PHE A 909 -39.03 -46.19 5.23
N LYS A 910 -38.41 -45.37 6.06
CA LYS A 910 -38.42 -43.93 5.99
C LYS A 910 -37.06 -43.44 5.48
N LEU A 911 -37.12 -42.59 4.48
CA LEU A 911 -36.02 -41.73 4.08
C LEU A 911 -36.06 -40.48 4.95
N ASN A 912 -34.95 -40.17 5.62
CA ASN A 912 -34.78 -38.95 6.41
C ASN A 912 -33.59 -38.18 5.85
N TRP A 913 -33.78 -36.90 5.56
CA TRP A 913 -32.68 -36.02 5.15
C TRP A 913 -32.57 -34.79 6.04
N THR A 914 -31.37 -34.21 6.13
CA THR A 914 -31.19 -32.91 6.80
C THR A 914 -31.84 -31.81 5.97
N GLN A 915 -32.37 -30.77 6.61
CA GLN A 915 -32.92 -29.62 5.89
C GLN A 915 -31.82 -28.93 5.08
N SER A 916 -32.06 -28.73 3.78
CA SER A 916 -31.25 -27.90 2.89
C SER A 916 -31.66 -26.44 3.04
N LYS A 917 -30.69 -25.57 3.34
CA LYS A 917 -30.90 -24.11 3.36
C LYS A 917 -31.26 -23.63 1.94
N PHE A 918 -32.16 -22.64 1.84
CA PHE A 918 -32.68 -22.09 0.58
C PHE A 918 -33.46 -23.05 -0.33
N ALA A 919 -33.73 -24.29 0.11
CA ALA A 919 -34.62 -25.18 -0.64
C ALA A 919 -36.07 -24.69 -0.56
N GLU A 920 -36.74 -24.55 -1.69
CA GLU A 920 -38.18 -24.32 -1.75
C GLU A 920 -38.94 -25.65 -1.86
N THR A 921 -38.36 -26.59 -2.61
CA THR A 921 -38.93 -27.91 -2.80
C THR A 921 -37.89 -29.04 -2.71
N TYR A 922 -38.36 -30.24 -2.40
CA TYR A 922 -37.59 -31.47 -2.51
C TYR A 922 -38.22 -32.45 -3.49
N THR A 923 -37.37 -33.17 -4.21
CA THR A 923 -37.74 -34.20 -5.16
C THR A 923 -37.00 -35.49 -4.83
N VAL A 924 -37.74 -36.56 -4.55
CA VAL A 924 -37.22 -37.88 -4.21
C VAL A 924 -37.12 -38.74 -5.47
N TYR A 925 -35.93 -39.28 -5.71
CA TYR A 925 -35.66 -40.19 -6.83
C TYR A 925 -35.38 -41.61 -6.33
N ARG A 926 -35.78 -42.59 -7.16
CA ARG A 926 -35.49 -44.01 -7.00
C ARG A 926 -34.96 -44.56 -8.32
N ASN A 927 -33.74 -45.09 -8.36
CA ASN A 927 -33.10 -45.60 -9.60
C ASN A 927 -33.22 -44.61 -10.78
N ASP A 928 -32.90 -43.33 -10.53
CA ASP A 928 -33.06 -42.19 -11.46
C ASP A 928 -34.49 -41.92 -11.97
N THR A 929 -35.51 -42.59 -11.40
CA THR A 929 -36.93 -42.31 -11.68
C THR A 929 -37.54 -41.46 -10.57
N LEU A 930 -38.37 -40.49 -10.94
CA LEU A 930 -39.09 -39.63 -10.00
C LEU A 930 -40.06 -40.47 -9.15
N LEU A 931 -39.88 -40.43 -7.83
CA LEU A 931 -40.75 -41.12 -6.87
C LEU A 931 -41.76 -40.16 -6.24
N ALA A 932 -41.32 -38.95 -5.87
CA ALA A 932 -42.16 -37.85 -5.41
C ALA A 932 -41.48 -36.53 -5.76
N GLY A 933 -42.24 -35.54 -6.23
CA GLY A 933 -41.74 -34.20 -6.57
C GLY A 933 -42.49 -33.12 -5.82
N ASP A 934 -41.92 -31.91 -5.82
CA ASP A 934 -42.52 -30.70 -5.23
C ASP A 934 -42.90 -30.85 -3.75
N LEU A 935 -42.13 -31.62 -2.97
CA LEU A 935 -42.33 -31.72 -1.54
C LEU A 935 -41.94 -30.38 -0.87
N PRO A 936 -42.70 -29.89 0.12
CA PRO A 936 -42.41 -28.60 0.74
C PRO A 936 -41.08 -28.59 1.50
N ASP A 937 -40.44 -27.43 1.59
CA ASP A 937 -39.20 -27.15 2.33
C ASP A 937 -39.17 -27.65 3.79
N SER A 938 -40.34 -27.69 4.44
CA SER A 938 -40.55 -28.20 5.80
C SER A 938 -40.57 -29.73 5.89
N GLN A 939 -40.67 -30.44 4.77
CA GLN A 939 -40.70 -31.90 4.73
C GLN A 939 -39.28 -32.45 4.56
N THR A 940 -38.73 -33.00 5.64
CA THR A 940 -37.40 -33.63 5.67
C THR A 940 -37.45 -35.15 5.68
N THR A 941 -38.63 -35.72 5.44
CA THR A 941 -38.83 -37.16 5.50
C THR A 941 -39.83 -37.68 4.47
N TYR A 942 -39.61 -38.90 3.98
CA TYR A 942 -40.50 -39.56 3.03
C TYR A 942 -40.62 -41.06 3.36
N THR A 943 -41.84 -41.53 3.58
CA THR A 943 -42.11 -42.94 3.82
C THR A 943 -42.22 -43.68 2.49
N VAL A 944 -41.36 -44.67 2.31
CA VAL A 944 -41.35 -45.57 1.16
C VAL A 944 -42.07 -46.85 1.55
N SER A 945 -43.05 -47.27 0.76
CA SER A 945 -43.83 -48.48 1.00
C SER A 945 -44.09 -49.25 -0.29
N GLY A 946 -44.37 -50.55 -0.18
CA GLY A 946 -44.78 -51.38 -1.31
C GLY A 946 -43.67 -51.66 -2.32
N ILE A 947 -42.41 -51.64 -1.88
CA ILE A 947 -41.26 -51.99 -2.73
C ILE A 947 -41.07 -53.51 -2.76
N ASP A 948 -40.77 -54.06 -3.94
CA ASP A 948 -40.53 -55.49 -4.14
C ASP A 948 -39.09 -55.89 -3.77
N THR A 949 -38.79 -57.19 -3.75
CA THR A 949 -37.42 -57.67 -3.50
C THR A 949 -36.48 -57.21 -4.62
N GLY A 950 -35.44 -56.45 -4.26
CA GLY A 950 -34.51 -55.84 -5.20
C GLY A 950 -33.55 -54.87 -4.52
N SER A 951 -32.62 -54.33 -5.31
CA SER A 951 -31.71 -53.27 -4.87
C SER A 951 -32.19 -51.94 -5.44
N TYR A 952 -32.40 -50.96 -4.57
CA TYR A 952 -32.95 -49.66 -4.93
C TYR A 952 -32.03 -48.55 -4.43
N GLU A 953 -31.64 -47.67 -5.34
CA GLU A 953 -30.86 -46.48 -5.03
C GLU A 953 -31.79 -45.28 -4.88
N PHE A 954 -31.60 -44.51 -3.81
CA PHE A 954 -32.36 -43.30 -3.52
C PHE A 954 -31.43 -42.10 -3.39
N TYR A 955 -31.91 -40.96 -3.89
CA TYR A 955 -31.33 -39.64 -3.62
C TYR A 955 -32.44 -38.59 -3.66
N ILE A 956 -32.21 -37.45 -3.00
CA ILE A 956 -33.13 -36.31 -3.04
C ILE A 956 -32.44 -35.15 -3.74
N THR A 957 -33.21 -34.42 -4.55
CA THR A 957 -32.83 -33.14 -5.12
C THR A 957 -33.61 -32.04 -4.41
N ALA A 958 -32.92 -31.11 -3.77
CA ALA A 958 -33.50 -29.85 -3.34
C ALA A 958 -33.50 -28.87 -4.52
N SER A 959 -34.54 -28.05 -4.64
CA SER A 959 -34.73 -27.11 -5.75
C SER A 959 -35.26 -25.77 -5.26
N ASN A 960 -34.87 -24.70 -5.95
CA ASN A 960 -35.48 -23.37 -5.89
C ASN A 960 -35.31 -22.66 -7.24
N GLU A 961 -35.73 -21.39 -7.34
CA GLU A 961 -35.58 -20.60 -8.57
C GLU A 961 -34.12 -20.32 -9.00
N PHE A 962 -33.14 -20.54 -8.10
CA PHE A 962 -31.71 -20.28 -8.30
C PHE A 962 -30.87 -21.53 -8.57
N GLY A 963 -31.40 -22.75 -8.38
CA GLY A 963 -30.68 -23.98 -8.70
C GLY A 963 -31.20 -25.24 -8.01
N ASN A 964 -30.46 -26.34 -8.20
CA ASN A 964 -30.76 -27.65 -7.65
C ASN A 964 -29.51 -28.27 -7.00
N THR A 965 -29.68 -28.94 -5.86
CA THR A 965 -28.60 -29.67 -5.17
C THR A 965 -29.06 -31.07 -4.80
N THR A 966 -28.20 -32.07 -5.00
CA THR A 966 -28.53 -33.49 -4.76
C THR A 966 -27.81 -34.07 -3.55
N THR A 967 -28.47 -34.95 -2.80
CA THR A 967 -27.86 -35.68 -1.68
C THR A 967 -26.85 -36.72 -2.13
N ASN A 968 -26.15 -37.32 -1.16
CA ASN A 968 -25.55 -38.65 -1.33
C ASN A 968 -26.60 -39.67 -1.79
N ARG A 969 -26.16 -40.67 -2.57
CA ARG A 969 -26.97 -41.82 -2.98
C ARG A 969 -26.87 -42.91 -1.92
N ILE A 970 -28.01 -43.45 -1.48
CA ILE A 970 -28.06 -44.62 -0.60
C ILE A 970 -28.69 -45.79 -1.34
N THR A 971 -28.09 -46.97 -1.19
CA THR A 971 -28.63 -48.21 -1.76
C THR A 971 -29.28 -49.03 -0.65
N ILE A 972 -30.56 -49.35 -0.81
CA ILE A 972 -31.33 -50.20 0.11
C ILE A 972 -31.61 -51.51 -0.61
N GLU A 973 -31.06 -52.60 -0.06
CA GLU A 973 -31.45 -53.95 -0.47
C GLU A 973 -32.75 -54.32 0.25
N VAL A 974 -33.84 -54.42 -0.50
CA VAL A 974 -35.11 -54.93 -0.01
C VAL A 974 -35.16 -56.42 -0.28
N LYS A 975 -35.33 -57.22 0.76
CA LYS A 975 -35.43 -58.69 0.69
C LYS A 975 -36.67 -59.15 1.44
N ARG A 976 -37.81 -59.02 0.75
CA ARG A 976 -39.11 -59.46 1.27
C ARG A 976 -39.21 -60.98 1.16
N PHE A 977 -39.56 -61.62 2.27
CA PHE A 977 -39.79 -63.06 2.36
C PHE A 977 -41.30 -63.33 2.48
N ALA A 978 -41.84 -64.15 1.58
CA ALA A 978 -43.22 -64.63 1.68
C ALA A 978 -43.31 -65.81 2.67
N ILE A 979 -44.28 -65.79 3.59
CA ILE A 979 -44.53 -66.86 4.57
C ILE A 979 -45.97 -67.37 4.40
N TYR A 980 -46.14 -68.68 4.24
CA TYR A 980 -47.44 -69.38 4.30
C TYR A 980 -47.61 -70.07 5.65
N TYR A 981 -48.83 -70.08 6.19
CA TYR A 981 -49.20 -70.85 7.38
C TYR A 981 -50.45 -71.67 7.10
N GLN A 982 -50.46 -72.92 7.57
CA GLN A 982 -51.65 -73.76 7.62
C GLN A 982 -52.10 -73.85 9.09
N PHE A 983 -53.29 -73.36 9.40
CA PHE A 983 -53.93 -73.59 10.69
C PHE A 983 -54.62 -74.97 10.66
N ASP A 984 -54.06 -75.96 11.36
CA ASP A 984 -54.84 -77.12 11.78
C ASP A 984 -55.51 -76.78 13.11
N ILE A 985 -56.78 -76.38 13.05
CA ILE A 985 -57.64 -76.43 14.23
C ILE A 985 -58.24 -77.83 14.23
N ASP A 986 -57.99 -78.61 15.28
CA ASP A 986 -58.69 -79.87 15.48
C ASP A 986 -60.19 -79.59 15.58
N ASN A 987 -60.94 -79.98 14.55
CA ASN A 987 -62.34 -79.61 14.31
C ASN A 987 -63.35 -80.28 15.28
N ILE A 988 -62.96 -80.69 16.49
CA ILE A 988 -63.88 -81.36 17.43
C ILE A 988 -63.71 -80.83 18.87
N ILE A 989 -64.64 -79.96 19.26
CA ILE A 989 -65.02 -79.68 20.64
C ILE A 989 -66.53 -79.96 20.76
N THR A 990 -66.94 -80.91 21.60
CA THR A 990 -68.35 -81.17 21.93
C THR A 990 -68.70 -80.75 23.37
N LEU A 991 -69.06 -79.49 23.58
CA LEU A 991 -69.60 -78.97 24.85
C LEU A 991 -71.10 -79.31 25.01
N PRO A 992 -71.63 -79.52 26.24
CA PRO A 992 -73.05 -79.72 26.49
C PRO A 992 -73.84 -78.40 26.65
N ASP A 993 -75.02 -78.41 26.04
CA ASP A 993 -76.32 -77.76 26.25
C ASP A 993 -76.48 -76.29 26.67
N ASP A 994 -75.47 -75.58 27.17
CA ASP A 994 -75.60 -74.14 27.42
C ASP A 994 -74.22 -73.47 27.43
N LEU A 995 -73.96 -72.65 26.40
CA LEU A 995 -73.18 -71.42 26.51
C LEU A 995 -73.08 -70.71 25.14
N ALA A 996 -73.49 -69.45 25.16
CA ALA A 996 -73.36 -68.46 24.11
C ALA A 996 -72.00 -68.49 23.39
N SER A 997 -72.07 -68.37 22.07
CA SER A 997 -70.97 -68.33 21.09
C SER A 997 -69.84 -67.37 21.50
N PHE A 998 -68.75 -67.94 22.01
CA PHE A 998 -67.45 -67.27 22.07
C PHE A 998 -66.70 -67.56 20.76
N ARG A 999 -66.12 -66.53 20.13
CA ARG A 999 -65.15 -66.70 19.05
C ARG A 999 -63.85 -65.97 19.41
N ILE A 1000 -62.74 -66.63 19.14
CA ILE A 1000 -61.40 -66.02 19.17
C ILE A 1000 -61.02 -65.76 17.71
N GLN A 1001 -60.97 -64.49 17.32
CA GLN A 1001 -60.45 -64.12 16.00
C GLN A 1001 -58.97 -63.78 16.13
N LEU A 1002 -58.13 -64.46 15.34
CA LEU A 1002 -56.73 -64.11 15.14
C LEU A 1002 -56.63 -63.24 13.90
N GLU A 1003 -56.07 -62.05 14.04
CA GLU A 1003 -55.88 -61.12 12.92
C GLU A 1003 -54.40 -61.13 12.53
N ASN A 1004 -54.13 -61.53 11.28
CA ASN A 1004 -52.81 -61.44 10.66
C ASN A 1004 -52.82 -60.26 9.67
N PHE A 1005 -51.78 -59.43 9.71
CA PHE A 1005 -51.73 -58.17 8.99
C PHE A 1005 -51.03 -58.26 7.61
N ASN A 1006 -50.75 -59.46 7.09
CA ASN A 1006 -50.03 -59.62 5.82
C ASN A 1006 -50.91 -60.22 4.72
N GLU A 1007 -51.21 -59.44 3.68
CA GLU A 1007 -52.01 -59.85 2.51
C GLU A 1007 -51.12 -60.36 1.35
N THR A 1008 -51.10 -61.69 1.12
CA THR A 1008 -50.88 -62.42 -0.17
C THR A 1008 -49.49 -62.35 -0.89
N ILE A 1009 -48.90 -63.34 -1.61
CA ILE A 1009 -49.27 -64.59 -2.36
C ILE A 1009 -48.05 -65.56 -2.54
N ASP A 1010 -48.36 -66.84 -2.87
CA ASP A 1010 -47.58 -68.03 -3.35
C ASP A 1010 -46.10 -67.96 -3.78
N ALA A 1011 -45.33 -68.99 -3.36
CA ALA A 1011 -44.22 -69.60 -4.12
C ALA A 1011 -43.99 -71.07 -3.70
N GLU A 1012 -43.76 -71.97 -4.69
CA GLU A 1012 -43.59 -73.41 -4.47
C GLU A 1012 -42.35 -73.77 -3.64
N GLY A 1013 -42.53 -74.59 -2.59
CA GLY A 1013 -41.44 -75.39 -1.98
C GLY A 1013 -41.20 -75.26 -0.46
N TYR A 1014 -41.97 -74.44 0.28
CA TYR A 1014 -41.70 -74.18 1.71
C TYR A 1014 -42.91 -74.48 2.61
N ASN A 1015 -42.66 -74.98 3.83
CA ASN A 1015 -43.72 -75.44 4.73
C ASN A 1015 -43.43 -74.98 6.18
N VAL A 1016 -44.18 -73.99 6.68
CA VAL A 1016 -44.13 -73.54 8.08
C VAL A 1016 -45.43 -73.97 8.78
N LYS A 1017 -45.31 -74.70 9.89
CA LYS A 1017 -46.46 -75.21 10.65
C LYS A 1017 -46.54 -74.53 12.02
N VAL A 1018 -47.69 -73.93 12.33
CA VAL A 1018 -47.99 -73.29 13.62
C VAL A 1018 -49.09 -74.08 14.30
N ASN A 1019 -48.78 -74.70 15.45
CA ASN A 1019 -49.78 -75.40 16.26
C ASN A 1019 -50.13 -74.57 17.49
N LEU A 1020 -51.43 -74.27 17.66
CA LEU A 1020 -51.99 -73.64 18.85
C LEU A 1020 -52.80 -74.69 19.62
N SER A 1021 -52.44 -74.94 20.88
CA SER A 1021 -53.13 -75.90 21.74
C SER A 1021 -53.65 -75.20 22.99
N LEU A 1022 -54.94 -75.39 23.29
CA LEU A 1022 -55.58 -74.89 24.51
C LEU A 1022 -55.36 -75.87 25.64
N PHE A 1023 -54.77 -75.41 26.75
CA PHE A 1023 -54.63 -76.20 27.97
C PHE A 1023 -55.34 -75.53 29.14
N ARG A 1024 -56.05 -76.35 29.93
CA ARG A 1024 -56.53 -75.98 31.26
C ARG A 1024 -55.57 -76.55 32.29
N VAL A 1025 -55.12 -75.71 33.22
CA VAL A 1025 -54.42 -76.21 34.42
C VAL A 1025 -55.45 -76.96 35.27
N GLY A 1026 -55.38 -78.29 35.30
CA GLY A 1026 -56.24 -79.14 36.14
C GLY A 1026 -56.65 -80.52 35.58
N GLY A 1027 -56.55 -80.76 34.26
CA GLY A 1027 -56.68 -82.10 33.64
C GLY A 1027 -58.06 -82.80 33.68
N GLY A 1028 -58.71 -82.97 32.52
CA GLY A 1028 -59.89 -83.85 32.34
C GLY A 1028 -60.40 -83.87 30.88
N ASN A 1029 -60.94 -85.00 30.40
CA ASN A 1029 -61.38 -85.25 29.01
C ASN A 1029 -62.93 -85.34 28.85
N PHE A 1030 -63.47 -85.11 27.64
CA PHE A 1030 -64.86 -85.45 27.28
C PHE A 1030 -65.04 -85.81 25.77
N SER A 1031 -66.18 -86.43 25.39
CA SER A 1031 -66.59 -86.75 23.98
C SER A 1031 -68.10 -87.01 23.83
N ILE A 1032 -68.78 -86.61 22.73
CA ILE A 1032 -70.17 -87.02 22.32
C ILE A 1032 -70.36 -87.07 20.77
N LEU A 1033 -71.31 -87.89 20.26
CA LEU A 1033 -71.65 -88.18 18.83
C LEU A 1033 -73.18 -88.13 18.55
N VAL A 1034 -73.68 -87.48 17.47
CA VAL A 1034 -75.02 -87.76 16.82
C VAL A 1034 -75.16 -87.14 15.39
N PRO A 1035 -76.02 -87.69 14.47
CA PRO A 1035 -76.61 -87.00 13.29
C PRO A 1035 -78.18 -86.88 13.37
N PRO A 1036 -78.96 -86.53 12.32
CA PRO A 1036 -79.08 -85.27 11.55
C PRO A 1036 -80.56 -84.77 11.40
N SER A 1037 -80.89 -83.48 11.62
CA SER A 1037 -81.97 -82.73 10.88
C SER A 1037 -82.36 -81.39 11.53
N THR A 1038 -82.71 -80.41 10.68
CA THR A 1038 -83.54 -79.19 10.87
C THR A 1038 -82.86 -77.83 11.13
N ILE A 1039 -83.54 -76.70 10.88
CA ILE A 1039 -83.76 -75.95 9.61
C ILE A 1039 -83.35 -74.49 9.92
N ILE A 1040 -82.84 -73.77 8.92
CA ILE A 1040 -82.25 -72.43 9.00
C ILE A 1040 -83.12 -71.45 8.14
N GLU A 1041 -83.41 -70.22 8.59
CA GLU A 1041 -84.15 -69.18 7.82
C GLU A 1041 -83.27 -68.02 7.33
N ASN A 1042 -83.35 -67.71 6.03
CA ASN A 1042 -82.45 -66.84 5.26
C ASN A 1042 -83.11 -65.52 4.83
N SER A 1043 -82.36 -64.40 4.82
CA SER A 1043 -82.75 -63.19 4.08
C SER A 1043 -81.58 -62.60 3.30
N SER A 1044 -81.75 -62.33 2.00
CA SER A 1044 -80.67 -61.84 1.14
C SER A 1044 -80.58 -60.31 1.06
N PHE A 1045 -79.38 -59.74 1.00
CA PHE A 1045 -79.11 -58.33 0.75
C PHE A 1045 -78.03 -58.12 -0.33
N ILE A 1046 -78.01 -56.92 -0.93
CA ILE A 1046 -77.02 -56.51 -1.95
C ILE A 1046 -76.40 -55.17 -1.53
N TYR A 1047 -75.07 -55.08 -1.58
CA TYR A 1047 -74.33 -53.82 -1.38
C TYR A 1047 -73.23 -53.71 -2.44
N GLY A 1048 -73.43 -52.84 -3.43
CA GLY A 1048 -72.55 -52.75 -4.59
C GLY A 1048 -72.55 -54.04 -5.42
N ALA A 1049 -71.37 -54.59 -5.72
CA ALA A 1049 -71.21 -55.82 -6.52
C ALA A 1049 -71.43 -57.13 -5.73
N TYR A 1050 -71.78 -57.07 -4.45
CA TYR A 1050 -71.91 -58.25 -3.58
C TYR A 1050 -73.35 -58.53 -3.15
N SER A 1051 -73.77 -59.79 -3.20
CA SER A 1051 -75.03 -60.31 -2.62
C SER A 1051 -74.75 -61.36 -1.54
N GLY A 1052 -75.43 -61.29 -0.39
CA GLY A 1052 -75.27 -62.26 0.73
C GLY A 1052 -76.58 -62.55 1.48
N MET A 1053 -76.62 -63.54 2.37
CA MET A 1053 -77.80 -63.94 3.18
C MET A 1053 -77.54 -63.89 4.70
N HIS A 1054 -78.48 -63.33 5.47
CA HIS A 1054 -78.53 -63.37 6.94
C HIS A 1054 -79.37 -64.54 7.46
N PHE A 1055 -78.96 -65.11 8.60
CA PHE A 1055 -79.64 -66.18 9.32
C PHE A 1055 -79.56 -65.93 10.84
N THR A 1056 -80.64 -66.17 11.60
CA THR A 1056 -80.74 -65.79 13.02
C THR A 1056 -81.32 -66.93 13.91
N LEU A 1057 -80.75 -67.15 15.10
CA LEU A 1057 -81.25 -68.02 16.19
C LEU A 1057 -80.88 -67.40 17.57
N VAL A 1058 -81.73 -67.52 18.60
CA VAL A 1058 -81.66 -66.72 19.87
C VAL A 1058 -81.91 -67.57 21.14
N ASN A 1059 -81.07 -67.50 22.21
CA ASN A 1059 -81.32 -66.80 23.52
C ASN A 1059 -80.45 -67.23 24.77
N THR A 1060 -79.93 -66.22 25.52
CA THR A 1060 -79.47 -66.11 26.96
C THR A 1060 -78.01 -66.42 27.46
N THR A 1061 -77.65 -65.91 28.67
CA THR A 1061 -76.35 -65.26 29.11
C THR A 1061 -75.60 -65.86 30.35
N LEU A 1062 -74.25 -65.70 30.43
CA LEU A 1062 -73.37 -66.00 31.60
C LEU A 1062 -72.20 -64.98 31.82
N PHE A 1063 -71.59 -64.93 33.04
CA PHE A 1063 -70.78 -63.83 33.65
C PHE A 1063 -69.23 -63.99 33.69
N SER A 1064 -68.51 -62.88 34.01
CA SER A 1064 -67.05 -62.61 33.96
C SER A 1064 -66.18 -63.24 35.08
N GLY A 1065 -64.97 -63.77 34.77
CA GLY A 1065 -63.92 -63.98 35.78
C GLY A 1065 -62.85 -65.08 35.61
N GLU A 1066 -62.89 -65.99 34.62
CA GLU A 1066 -61.89 -67.08 34.51
C GLU A 1066 -61.07 -66.98 33.22
N GLY A 1067 -59.76 -66.74 33.35
CA GLY A 1067 -58.84 -66.39 32.26
C GLY A 1067 -58.41 -67.56 31.37
N ILE A 1068 -58.18 -67.26 30.09
CA ILE A 1068 -57.59 -68.15 29.09
C ILE A 1068 -56.15 -67.68 28.80
N ILE A 1069 -55.16 -68.56 28.93
CA ILE A 1069 -53.78 -68.29 28.48
C ILE A 1069 -53.56 -69.06 27.17
N LEU A 1070 -53.22 -68.34 26.10
CA LEU A 1070 -52.81 -68.89 24.81
C LEU A 1070 -51.28 -68.89 24.74
N ASN A 1071 -50.66 -70.07 24.64
CA ASN A 1071 -49.26 -70.23 24.24
C ASN A 1071 -49.21 -71.19 23.04
N GLY A 1072 -48.50 -70.82 21.98
CA GLY A 1072 -48.28 -71.64 20.78
C GLY A 1072 -46.79 -71.85 20.50
N PHE A 1073 -46.45 -72.97 19.88
CA PHE A 1073 -45.10 -73.24 19.36
C PHE A 1073 -45.11 -73.12 17.83
N VAL A 1074 -44.12 -72.42 17.28
CA VAL A 1074 -43.88 -72.27 15.84
C VAL A 1074 -42.64 -73.07 15.50
N ASN A 1075 -42.71 -73.98 14.51
CA ASN A 1075 -41.55 -74.71 14.02
C ASN A 1075 -41.21 -74.23 12.62
N SER A 1076 -39.99 -73.72 12.44
CA SER A 1076 -39.50 -73.15 11.18
C SER A 1076 -38.07 -73.62 10.92
N THR A 1077 -37.69 -73.74 9.65
CA THR A 1077 -36.32 -74.07 9.24
C THR A 1077 -35.36 -72.87 9.27
N ARG A 1078 -35.80 -71.71 9.78
CA ARG A 1078 -35.00 -70.50 9.95
C ARG A 1078 -35.26 -69.84 11.30
N THR A 1079 -34.19 -69.36 11.93
CA THR A 1079 -34.21 -68.45 13.08
C THR A 1079 -34.50 -67.02 12.60
N ASP A 1080 -35.11 -66.18 13.44
CA ASP A 1080 -35.48 -64.76 13.23
C ASP A 1080 -36.80 -64.45 12.49
N ILE A 1081 -37.85 -65.28 12.64
CA ILE A 1081 -39.20 -64.95 12.12
C ILE A 1081 -40.04 -64.28 13.20
N ILE A 1082 -40.52 -63.05 12.97
CA ILE A 1082 -41.44 -62.36 13.89
C ILE A 1082 -42.87 -62.45 13.35
N ILE A 1083 -43.74 -63.16 14.05
CA ILE A 1083 -45.18 -63.26 13.75
C ILE A 1083 -45.94 -62.32 14.67
N ARG A 1084 -46.52 -61.25 14.12
CA ARG A 1084 -47.38 -60.31 14.85
C ARG A 1084 -48.80 -60.87 14.87
N TYR A 1085 -49.39 -60.99 16.06
CA TYR A 1085 -50.76 -61.45 16.20
C TYR A 1085 -51.51 -60.66 17.27
N ARG A 1086 -52.81 -60.53 17.06
CA ARG A 1086 -53.77 -60.07 18.05
C ARG A 1086 -54.92 -61.05 18.07
N TRP A 1087 -55.50 -61.28 19.25
CA TRP A 1087 -56.72 -62.05 19.33
C TRP A 1087 -57.83 -61.27 20.02
N THR A 1088 -59.04 -61.44 19.50
CA THR A 1088 -60.23 -60.76 20.02
C THR A 1088 -61.24 -61.79 20.48
N LEU A 1089 -61.60 -61.75 21.76
CA LEU A 1089 -62.68 -62.51 22.35
C LEU A 1089 -63.99 -61.77 22.15
N ILE A 1090 -64.85 -62.40 21.35
CA ILE A 1090 -66.15 -61.87 20.99
C ILE A 1090 -67.20 -62.84 21.51
N VAL A 1091 -68.14 -62.34 22.29
CA VAL A 1091 -69.29 -63.11 22.80
C VAL A 1091 -70.55 -62.42 22.31
N ASN A 1092 -71.36 -63.15 21.52
CA ASN A 1092 -72.58 -62.62 20.89
C ASN A 1092 -72.34 -61.32 20.09
N ASP A 1093 -71.28 -61.31 19.28
CA ASP A 1093 -70.85 -60.19 18.42
C ASP A 1093 -70.48 -58.88 19.14
N ILE A 1094 -70.39 -58.91 20.48
CA ILE A 1094 -69.80 -57.85 21.29
C ILE A 1094 -68.38 -58.27 21.64
N ILE A 1095 -67.41 -57.39 21.34
CA ILE A 1095 -66.01 -57.58 21.75
C ILE A 1095 -65.97 -57.44 23.26
N ILE A 1096 -65.74 -58.55 23.95
CA ILE A 1096 -65.59 -58.57 25.42
C ILE A 1096 -64.16 -58.17 25.78
N TYR A 1097 -63.17 -58.63 25.01
CA TYR A 1097 -61.77 -58.34 25.22
C TYR A 1097 -60.98 -58.48 23.94
N THR A 1098 -60.16 -57.48 23.62
CA THR A 1098 -59.14 -57.57 22.58
C THR A 1098 -57.79 -57.63 23.27
N SER A 1099 -56.98 -58.64 22.96
CA SER A 1099 -55.62 -58.70 23.48
C SER A 1099 -54.79 -57.54 22.93
N GLU A 1100 -53.78 -57.13 23.70
CA GLU A 1100 -52.71 -56.32 23.12
C GLU A 1100 -52.05 -57.09 21.96
N GLU A 1101 -51.48 -56.36 21.01
CA GLU A 1101 -50.67 -56.99 19.96
C GLU A 1101 -49.46 -57.67 20.59
N ARG A 1102 -49.27 -58.92 20.21
CA ARG A 1102 -48.18 -59.77 20.71
C ARG A 1102 -47.36 -60.24 19.52
N PHE A 1103 -46.08 -60.51 19.76
CA PHE A 1103 -45.15 -61.00 18.78
C PHE A 1103 -44.70 -62.41 19.16
N ILE A 1104 -44.65 -63.32 18.20
CA ILE A 1104 -43.94 -64.59 18.33
C ILE A 1104 -42.67 -64.46 17.52
N THR A 1105 -41.54 -64.29 18.21
CA THR A 1105 -40.22 -64.34 17.57
C THR A 1105 -39.75 -65.80 17.58
N VAL A 1106 -39.62 -66.39 16.40
CA VAL A 1106 -38.89 -67.63 16.20
C VAL A 1106 -37.42 -67.26 16.29
N THR A 1107 -36.75 -67.71 17.35
CA THR A 1107 -35.28 -67.59 17.51
C THR A 1107 -34.60 -68.89 17.16
#